data_AF-A0A1C6CN26-F1
#
_entry.id   AF-A0A1C6CN26-F1
#
_cell.length_a   1.000
_cell.length_b   1.000
_cell.length_c   1.000
_cell.angle_alpha   90.00
_cell.angle_beta   90.00
_cell.angle_gamma   90.00
#
_symmetry.space_group_name_H-M   'P 1'
#
loop_
_entity.id
_entity.type
_entity.pdbx_description
1 polymer ?
#
loop_
_entity_poly.entity_id
_entity_poly.type
_entity_poly.pdbx_seq_one_letter_code
_entity_poly.pdbx_strand_id
1 'polypeptide(L)'
;MRNLKRALSLALASVMVMGLMVVGSGASYVDVSSENNVEAIEVLQKVGVMTGDENGKFNPDANVTRNEMAVIMSNMLDYKVSNYAGTAPFTDVPSWAEPYVAACYTHGIISGYDAKTFGGSDSVTAAQAALMMMKALGYFQYQSDFGEDWQMATIREANKIDLYKDVNATAVAPMTRNDVAQLALNTLKSYQVEADNDTINVNGNGVSVSGGSVKYYQLVSNDKMYKAIDDRTGLSMSNVSGYTKELGEDLYDGDLECKDETDDFGRPATTWSYKSSTIGTYSDSADQTWTGKVSEKDLYTAAGSAAYDNYKWTVYRNGEIVEDMDRVNGKDVLDYGKTSSERWQETGNGVLTELYVDSTEEDVVVTIIDTFVAEVTKVEDNGDDYTVTISYKSDKPSKAENEFDTDQKFSKEDIVVLTIGGTEIQSMAKAEIVEGTVSSVKDNDYVKLDGTTYNYNRAYCTTVINSAKGLVNLDDGDNFTNPDVDNEVVLYLDTYGNAVAIEGAEDSVDDYLFVTGVDSAYGDVSAKVVFADGTEEKIDIDEIDGVDAYWKGTGDKRVPTEGHIYKWNQSGSEYDLESASYANFEQILFDASNGKGKVERDNASVYRGSDRIGTADSDTVFINTDDDKVWTGYKNVSSQEDIVGAAVKDDGVITILFMSSSSGSSAEDDDFVFISGTDPEVVNDNGDKLYQYNSAYINGEKVEGGFIVSSSSAKDDIVTKGLYQVTKRDNDDHATEVKLVVDATADKKGNYESGALKAFESYATYAKKDILSLNDGDGNLTAGSQSDFSYNNDTTFVVVELKKDNTDVDSVYVGGVSDIETDAEGRTGVFVVTVEDDGDDTPMAEVVLVIVPDEDTVIEDDNNNGDYKVVSLSGKKIELTVDKNGEFTLKNVKVQKGDENYENLGDVTLSAKIELYNKGWDELETVEEDFTAEKSVVADSNGIKFSSDLLSSGDKIRVTLTLSNKTIGDIEFFTGSMTVPEA
;
A
#
# COMPACT_ATOMS: atom_id res chain seq x y z
N MET A 1 13.92 21.78 13.36
CA MET A 1 13.61 20.95 12.18
C MET A 1 14.74 20.88 11.15
N ARG A 2 15.55 21.94 10.93
CA ARG A 2 16.73 21.94 10.01
C ARG A 2 17.75 20.78 10.18
N ASN A 3 18.00 20.33 11.41
CA ASN A 3 18.92 19.21 11.67
C ASN A 3 18.24 17.83 11.67
N LEU A 4 16.90 17.79 11.74
CA LEU A 4 16.13 16.54 11.67
C LEU A 4 15.92 16.12 10.21
N LYS A 5 15.64 17.08 9.31
CA LYS A 5 15.52 16.83 7.87
C LYS A 5 16.85 16.40 7.23
N ARG A 6 17.98 17.01 7.60
CA ARG A 6 19.32 16.55 7.18
C ARG A 6 19.70 15.17 7.71
N ALA A 7 19.23 14.79 8.91
CA ALA A 7 19.46 13.46 9.46
C ALA A 7 18.59 12.40 8.76
N LEU A 8 17.37 12.76 8.33
CA LEU A 8 16.49 11.90 7.56
C LEU A 8 17.02 11.66 6.13
N SER A 9 17.53 12.70 5.46
CA SER A 9 18.12 12.56 4.12
C SER A 9 19.45 11.77 4.15
N LEU A 10 20.26 11.90 5.21
CA LEU A 10 21.43 11.04 5.45
C LEU A 10 21.04 9.57 5.70
N ALA A 11 19.91 9.31 6.36
CA ALA A 11 19.39 7.95 6.53
C ALA A 11 18.89 7.37 5.20
N LEU A 12 18.18 8.14 4.37
CA LEU A 12 17.72 7.70 3.03
C LEU A 12 18.90 7.50 2.04
N ALA A 13 19.91 8.36 2.07
CA ALA A 13 21.14 8.22 1.29
C ALA A 13 21.90 6.93 1.64
N SER A 14 21.94 6.58 2.93
CA SER A 14 22.52 5.33 3.41
C SER A 14 21.73 4.14 2.86
N VAL A 15 20.40 4.20 2.87
CA VAL A 15 19.54 3.10 2.38
C VAL A 15 19.80 2.78 0.89
N MET A 16 20.05 3.77 0.03
CA MET A 16 20.36 3.48 -1.39
C MET A 16 21.81 3.03 -1.63
N VAL A 17 22.83 3.60 -0.98
CA VAL A 17 24.22 3.06 -1.11
C VAL A 17 24.28 1.61 -0.63
N MET A 18 23.54 1.31 0.44
CA MET A 18 23.58 0.00 1.08
C MET A 18 22.61 -1.00 0.40
N GLY A 19 21.48 -0.56 -0.17
CA GLY A 19 20.53 -1.41 -0.90
C GLY A 19 21.07 -1.95 -2.24
N LEU A 20 22.13 -1.34 -2.78
CA LEU A 20 22.76 -1.77 -4.03
C LEU A 20 23.64 -3.01 -3.87
N MET A 21 23.98 -3.46 -2.66
CA MET A 21 24.99 -4.53 -2.48
C MET A 21 24.50 -5.94 -2.80
N VAL A 22 23.20 -6.14 -3.05
CA VAL A 22 22.58 -7.47 -3.17
C VAL A 22 21.68 -7.53 -4.39
N VAL A 23 22.01 -8.42 -5.33
CA VAL A 23 21.14 -8.81 -6.44
C VAL A 23 20.65 -10.23 -6.15
N GLY A 24 19.60 -10.33 -5.35
CA GLY A 24 19.04 -11.60 -4.86
C GLY A 24 17.78 -12.00 -5.64
N SER A 25 17.65 -13.28 -6.00
CA SER A 25 16.49 -13.82 -6.74
C SER A 25 15.41 -14.46 -5.86
N GLY A 26 15.32 -14.08 -4.59
CA GLY A 26 14.17 -14.41 -3.74
C GLY A 26 14.47 -14.58 -2.25
N ALA A 27 13.65 -13.88 -1.46
CA ALA A 27 13.50 -13.87 -0.01
C ALA A 27 14.54 -13.07 0.81
N SER A 28 14.46 -11.73 0.72
CA SER A 28 14.96 -10.86 1.79
C SER A 28 13.97 -10.87 2.97
N TYR A 29 14.45 -10.97 4.21
CA TYR A 29 13.58 -10.79 5.37
C TYR A 29 13.29 -9.29 5.53
N VAL A 30 12.03 -8.94 5.82
CA VAL A 30 11.58 -7.53 5.94
C VAL A 30 12.31 -6.71 7.01
N ASP A 31 12.96 -7.38 7.97
CA ASP A 31 13.71 -6.77 9.06
C ASP A 31 15.23 -6.88 8.91
N VAL A 32 15.71 -7.39 7.77
CA VAL A 32 17.13 -7.44 7.40
C VAL A 32 17.44 -6.25 6.52
N SER A 33 18.35 -5.42 7.02
CA SER A 33 18.92 -4.30 6.27
C SER A 33 20.28 -4.70 5.70
N SER A 34 20.79 -3.91 4.77
CA SER A 34 22.13 -4.06 4.21
C SER A 34 23.27 -3.77 5.19
N GLU A 35 23.01 -3.23 6.39
CA GLU A 35 23.99 -3.19 7.48
C GLU A 35 24.18 -4.57 8.14
N ASN A 36 23.26 -5.50 7.89
CA ASN A 36 23.36 -6.87 8.34
C ASN A 36 24.19 -7.72 7.36
N ASN A 37 24.58 -8.90 7.80
CA ASN A 37 25.35 -9.87 7.01
C ASN A 37 24.41 -10.60 6.05
N VAL A 38 23.85 -9.87 5.07
CA VAL A 38 22.81 -10.37 4.15
C VAL A 38 23.25 -11.64 3.43
N GLU A 39 24.49 -11.67 2.91
CA GLU A 39 25.11 -12.86 2.31
C GLU A 39 24.98 -14.09 3.21
N ALA A 40 25.40 -13.96 4.47
CA ALA A 40 25.36 -15.07 5.42
C ALA A 40 23.94 -15.50 5.74
N ILE A 41 23.01 -14.55 5.89
CA ILE A 41 21.62 -14.82 6.23
C ILE A 41 20.94 -15.60 5.10
N GLU A 42 21.04 -15.13 3.86
CA GLU A 42 20.39 -15.73 2.70
C GLU A 42 20.99 -17.10 2.34
N VAL A 43 22.33 -17.24 2.41
CA VAL A 43 22.99 -18.53 2.18
C VAL A 43 22.54 -19.55 3.22
N LEU A 44 22.57 -19.20 4.50
CA LEU A 44 22.20 -20.12 5.58
C LEU A 44 20.71 -20.46 5.60
N GLN A 45 19.85 -19.54 5.15
CA GLN A 45 18.44 -19.83 4.91
C GLN A 45 18.27 -20.83 3.79
N LYS A 46 18.93 -20.61 2.64
CA LYS A 46 18.80 -21.51 1.48
C LYS A 46 19.25 -22.93 1.80
N VAL A 47 20.32 -23.09 2.58
CA VAL A 47 20.82 -24.40 3.00
C VAL A 47 20.12 -24.96 4.25
N GLY A 48 19.20 -24.23 4.86
CA GLY A 48 18.36 -24.68 5.97
C GLY A 48 19.05 -24.70 7.34
N VAL A 49 20.17 -23.98 7.50
CA VAL A 49 20.92 -23.90 8.75
C VAL A 49 20.28 -22.92 9.73
N MET A 50 19.89 -21.74 9.23
CA MET A 50 19.21 -20.70 10.00
C MET A 50 17.98 -20.21 9.23
N THR A 51 16.82 -20.20 9.88
CA THR A 51 15.57 -19.69 9.32
C THR A 51 15.00 -18.59 10.21
N GLY A 52 14.21 -17.69 9.62
CA GLY A 52 13.44 -16.70 10.34
C GLY A 52 12.28 -17.30 11.14
N ASP A 53 11.51 -16.42 11.75
CA ASP A 53 10.33 -16.77 12.53
C ASP A 53 9.07 -16.95 11.66
N GLU A 54 7.95 -17.31 12.30
CA GLU A 54 6.67 -17.56 11.64
C GLU A 54 6.06 -16.30 11.01
N ASN A 55 6.55 -15.11 11.34
CA ASN A 55 6.09 -13.83 10.79
C ASN A 55 6.96 -13.34 9.62
N GLY A 56 7.87 -14.18 9.12
CA GLY A 56 8.77 -13.80 8.02
C GLY A 56 9.87 -12.84 8.44
N LYS A 57 10.28 -12.83 9.72
CA LYS A 57 11.39 -12.00 10.22
C LYS A 57 12.60 -12.81 10.61
N PHE A 58 13.80 -12.33 10.28
CA PHE A 58 15.04 -12.97 10.70
C PHE A 58 15.40 -12.65 12.15
N ASN A 59 15.02 -11.47 12.64
CA ASN A 59 15.41 -10.89 13.92
C ASN A 59 16.93 -10.74 14.09
N PRO A 60 17.63 -9.98 13.23
CA PRO A 60 19.10 -9.94 13.20
C PRO A 60 19.73 -9.50 14.53
N ASP A 61 19.11 -8.56 15.25
CA ASP A 61 19.61 -8.01 16.51
C ASP A 61 19.33 -8.89 17.75
N ALA A 62 18.52 -9.95 17.61
CA ALA A 62 18.18 -10.80 18.74
C ALA A 62 19.38 -11.65 19.17
N ASN A 63 19.61 -11.75 20.47
CA ASN A 63 20.68 -12.62 21.00
C ASN A 63 20.30 -14.09 20.85
N VAL A 64 21.27 -14.91 20.46
CA VAL A 64 21.10 -16.36 20.33
C VAL A 64 21.33 -17.04 21.68
N THR A 65 20.40 -17.88 22.11
CA THR A 65 20.53 -18.73 23.30
C THR A 65 21.37 -19.97 23.02
N ARG A 66 21.94 -20.59 24.05
CA ARG A 66 22.69 -21.85 23.91
C ARG A 66 21.83 -23.01 23.39
N ASN A 67 20.53 -23.01 23.65
CA ASN A 67 19.58 -23.95 23.05
C ASN A 67 19.44 -23.73 21.54
N GLU A 68 19.24 -22.49 21.10
CA GLU A 68 19.14 -22.16 19.67
C GLU A 68 20.46 -22.44 18.95
N MET A 69 21.61 -22.17 19.59
CA MET A 69 22.91 -22.54 19.03
C MET A 69 23.03 -24.05 18.79
N ALA A 70 22.49 -24.89 19.68
CA ALA A 70 22.46 -26.34 19.47
C ALA A 70 21.58 -26.75 18.28
N VAL A 71 20.49 -26.02 18.02
CA VAL A 71 19.67 -26.20 16.81
C VAL A 71 20.49 -25.84 15.57
N ILE A 72 21.13 -24.68 15.55
CA ILE A 72 21.97 -24.22 14.43
C ILE A 72 23.07 -25.24 14.12
N MET A 73 23.81 -25.71 15.13
CA MET A 73 24.85 -26.73 14.96
C MET A 73 24.30 -28.06 14.44
N SER A 74 23.13 -28.49 14.94
CA SER A 74 22.52 -29.75 14.50
C SER A 74 22.01 -29.68 13.07
N ASN A 75 21.43 -28.54 12.67
CA ASN A 75 20.96 -28.30 11.30
C ASN A 75 22.16 -28.23 10.34
N MET A 76 23.21 -27.48 10.71
CA MET A 76 24.45 -27.41 9.93
C MET A 76 25.05 -28.79 9.68
N LEU A 77 25.15 -29.62 10.72
CA LEU A 77 25.80 -30.93 10.62
C LEU A 77 24.85 -32.06 10.18
N ASP A 78 23.64 -31.71 9.70
CA ASP A 78 22.57 -32.63 9.28
C ASP A 78 22.34 -33.79 10.27
N TYR A 79 22.27 -33.46 11.56
CA TYR A 79 22.05 -34.46 12.60
C TYR A 79 20.61 -34.94 12.62
N LYS A 80 20.43 -36.27 12.56
CA LYS A 80 19.14 -36.91 12.87
C LYS A 80 18.89 -36.91 14.38
N VAL A 81 18.48 -35.75 14.91
CA VAL A 81 18.37 -35.46 16.35
C VAL A 81 17.44 -36.42 17.10
N SER A 82 16.45 -37.01 16.44
CA SER A 82 15.55 -38.02 17.01
C SER A 82 16.27 -39.27 17.52
N ASN A 83 17.45 -39.58 16.98
CA ASN A 83 18.25 -40.73 17.42
C ASN A 83 18.97 -40.50 18.76
N TYR A 84 19.05 -39.25 19.23
CA TYR A 84 19.81 -38.86 20.41
C TYR A 84 18.93 -38.42 21.59
N ALA A 85 17.61 -38.35 21.40
CA ALA A 85 16.69 -37.95 22.45
C ALA A 85 16.89 -38.77 23.75
N GLY A 86 17.05 -38.09 24.87
CA GLY A 86 17.29 -38.67 26.20
C GLY A 86 18.71 -39.13 26.48
N THR A 87 19.68 -38.83 25.60
CA THR A 87 21.10 -39.20 25.82
C THR A 87 21.90 -38.14 26.60
N ALA A 88 21.42 -36.88 26.62
CA ALA A 88 22.05 -35.82 27.41
C ALA A 88 21.70 -35.93 28.90
N PRO A 89 22.64 -35.62 29.82
CA PRO A 89 22.39 -35.68 31.26
C PRO A 89 21.71 -34.41 31.84
N PHE A 90 21.37 -33.44 30.98
CA PHE A 90 20.91 -32.12 31.40
C PHE A 90 19.44 -32.10 31.81
N THR A 91 19.14 -31.34 32.86
CA THR A 91 17.78 -31.28 33.45
C THR A 91 17.08 -29.94 33.24
N ASP A 92 17.80 -28.95 32.72
CA ASP A 92 17.37 -27.57 32.49
C ASP A 92 17.11 -27.25 31.00
N VAL A 93 17.10 -28.27 30.14
CA VAL A 93 16.86 -28.13 28.70
C VAL A 93 15.37 -28.38 28.39
N PRO A 94 14.67 -27.47 27.69
CA PRO A 94 13.27 -27.66 27.33
C PRO A 94 13.11 -28.78 26.27
N SER A 95 11.92 -29.39 26.21
CA SER A 95 11.66 -30.57 25.36
C SER A 95 11.91 -30.33 23.87
N TRP A 96 11.70 -29.11 23.38
CA TRP A 96 11.94 -28.77 21.98
C TRP A 96 13.44 -28.74 21.64
N ALA A 97 14.30 -28.34 22.58
CA ALA A 97 15.75 -28.22 22.38
C ALA A 97 16.50 -29.51 22.76
N GLU A 98 15.91 -30.35 23.61
CA GLU A 98 16.52 -31.57 24.13
C GLU A 98 17.15 -32.47 23.07
N PRO A 99 16.47 -32.85 21.96
CA PRO A 99 17.07 -33.75 20.98
C PRO A 99 18.27 -33.12 20.26
N TYR A 100 18.26 -31.81 20.04
CA TYR A 100 19.35 -31.05 19.43
C TYR A 100 20.57 -30.96 20.36
N VAL A 101 20.33 -30.56 21.60
CA VAL A 101 21.37 -30.53 22.65
C VAL A 101 21.96 -31.93 22.84
N ALA A 102 21.13 -32.98 22.85
CA ALA A 102 21.60 -34.35 23.00
C ALA A 102 22.43 -34.85 21.82
N ALA A 103 22.07 -34.49 20.59
CA ALA A 103 22.88 -34.79 19.41
C ALA A 103 24.25 -34.11 19.50
N CYS A 104 24.29 -32.80 19.70
CA CYS A 104 25.55 -32.06 19.81
C CYS A 104 26.41 -32.51 21.00
N TYR A 105 25.79 -32.88 22.13
CA TYR A 105 26.50 -33.40 23.30
C TYR A 105 27.14 -34.75 23.01
N THR A 106 26.40 -35.67 22.37
CA THR A 106 26.88 -37.01 22.02
C THR A 106 28.05 -36.95 21.03
N HIS A 107 28.05 -35.97 20.11
CA HIS A 107 29.16 -35.71 19.18
C HIS A 107 30.29 -34.86 19.78
N GLY A 108 30.21 -34.47 21.05
CA GLY A 108 31.27 -33.71 21.73
C GLY A 108 31.43 -32.26 21.26
N ILE A 109 30.43 -31.72 20.56
CA ILE A 109 30.35 -30.33 20.08
C ILE A 109 30.09 -29.36 21.24
N ILE A 110 29.20 -29.76 22.17
CA ILE A 110 28.80 -28.93 23.30
C ILE A 110 29.07 -29.61 24.64
N SER A 111 29.15 -28.79 25.70
CA SER A 111 29.23 -29.23 27.09
C SER A 111 28.39 -28.31 27.99
N GLY A 112 27.94 -28.85 29.12
CA GLY A 112 27.23 -28.10 30.15
C GLY A 112 28.17 -27.39 31.11
N TYR A 113 27.63 -26.47 31.91
CA TYR A 113 28.39 -25.81 32.98
C TYR A 113 28.77 -26.78 34.11
N ASP A 114 27.93 -27.78 34.32
CA ASP A 114 28.21 -28.89 35.21
C ASP A 114 27.61 -30.20 34.67
N ALA A 115 27.66 -31.26 35.47
CA ALA A 115 27.21 -32.59 35.07
C ALA A 115 25.70 -32.72 34.77
N LYS A 116 24.86 -31.75 35.18
CA LYS A 116 23.39 -31.79 35.03
C LYS A 116 22.77 -30.48 34.52
N THR A 117 23.56 -29.42 34.41
CA THR A 117 23.11 -28.08 33.99
C THR A 117 23.79 -27.69 32.68
N PHE A 118 22.99 -27.44 31.65
CA PHE A 118 23.47 -26.98 30.35
C PHE A 118 23.60 -25.45 30.27
N GLY A 119 22.72 -24.71 30.94
CA GLY A 119 22.57 -23.26 30.79
C GLY A 119 21.86 -22.90 29.48
N GLY A 120 20.87 -23.66 29.06
CA GLY A 120 20.29 -23.55 27.71
C GLY A 120 19.65 -22.20 27.37
N SER A 121 19.10 -21.52 28.37
CA SER A 121 18.46 -20.20 28.21
C SER A 121 19.45 -19.03 28.22
N ASP A 122 20.72 -19.27 28.56
CA ASP A 122 21.73 -18.20 28.56
C ASP A 122 22.15 -17.88 27.12
N SER A 123 22.43 -16.60 26.84
CA SER A 123 22.95 -16.20 25.54
C SER A 123 24.34 -16.80 25.28
N VAL A 124 24.55 -17.31 24.08
CA VAL A 124 25.84 -17.85 23.66
C VAL A 124 26.82 -16.71 23.42
N THR A 125 28.06 -16.87 23.88
CA THR A 125 29.13 -15.89 23.61
C THR A 125 29.90 -16.25 22.34
N ALA A 126 30.57 -15.28 21.72
CA ALA A 126 31.38 -15.51 20.52
C ALA A 126 32.42 -16.62 20.68
N ALA A 127 33.16 -16.67 21.80
CA ALA A 127 34.10 -17.75 22.08
C ALA A 127 33.42 -19.13 22.25
N GLN A 128 32.18 -19.19 22.76
CA GLN A 128 31.45 -20.44 22.91
C GLN A 128 30.97 -20.95 21.55
N ALA A 129 30.35 -20.08 20.75
CA ALA A 129 29.88 -20.42 19.41
C ALA A 129 31.06 -20.84 18.50
N ALA A 130 32.15 -20.07 18.51
CA ALA A 130 33.37 -20.40 17.77
C ALA A 130 33.97 -21.73 18.23
N LEU A 131 33.95 -22.05 19.52
CA LEU A 131 34.43 -23.36 19.99
C LEU A 131 33.58 -24.51 19.42
N MET A 132 32.24 -24.35 19.37
CA MET A 132 31.34 -25.36 18.80
C MET A 132 31.61 -25.57 17.31
N MET A 133 31.77 -24.48 16.56
CA MET A 133 32.10 -24.49 15.13
C MET A 133 33.49 -25.09 14.86
N MET A 134 34.50 -24.70 15.65
CA MET A 134 35.85 -25.26 15.57
C MET A 134 35.87 -26.77 15.83
N LYS A 135 35.04 -27.25 16.77
CA LYS A 135 34.86 -28.68 17.03
C LYS A 135 34.25 -29.41 15.85
N ALA A 136 33.28 -28.78 15.16
CA ALA A 136 32.72 -29.31 13.92
C ALA A 136 33.78 -29.41 12.80
N LEU A 137 34.72 -28.46 12.74
CA LEU A 137 35.86 -28.48 11.82
C LEU A 137 36.96 -29.49 12.20
N GLY A 138 36.83 -30.22 13.31
CA GLY A 138 37.81 -31.21 13.77
C GLY A 138 38.90 -30.67 14.72
N TYR A 139 38.82 -29.41 15.14
CA TYR A 139 39.68 -28.86 16.19
C TYR A 139 39.18 -29.21 17.60
N PHE A 140 39.99 -28.98 18.64
CA PHE A 140 39.62 -29.15 20.06
C PHE A 140 39.05 -30.54 20.41
N GLN A 141 39.68 -31.59 19.87
CA GLN A 141 39.31 -32.99 20.08
C GLN A 141 39.86 -33.56 21.41
N TYR A 142 40.86 -32.90 22.01
CA TYR A 142 41.53 -33.36 23.22
C TYR A 142 41.63 -32.28 24.31
N GLN A 143 41.64 -32.69 25.57
CA GLN A 143 41.72 -31.76 26.71
C GLN A 143 43.01 -30.91 26.69
N SER A 144 44.09 -31.42 26.11
CA SER A 144 45.36 -30.70 25.95
C SER A 144 45.26 -29.46 25.06
N ASP A 145 44.25 -29.37 24.21
CA ASP A 145 44.09 -28.30 23.21
C ASP A 145 43.75 -26.95 23.88
N PHE A 146 43.13 -27.00 25.05
CA PHE A 146 42.65 -25.82 25.76
C PHE A 146 43.74 -25.09 26.56
N GLY A 147 44.89 -25.73 26.82
CA GLY A 147 45.96 -25.14 27.62
C GLY A 147 45.48 -24.68 29.02
N GLU A 148 45.89 -23.47 29.43
CA GLU A 148 45.46 -22.86 30.71
C GLU A 148 44.11 -22.15 30.63
N ASP A 149 43.71 -21.68 29.44
CA ASP A 149 42.49 -20.90 29.21
C ASP A 149 41.87 -21.30 27.87
N TRP A 150 40.72 -21.96 27.96
CA TRP A 150 39.98 -22.45 26.79
C TRP A 150 39.53 -21.31 25.88
N GLN A 151 39.14 -20.15 26.43
CA GLN A 151 38.66 -19.01 25.63
C GLN A 151 39.78 -18.46 24.78
N MET A 152 40.95 -18.23 25.39
CA MET A 152 42.12 -17.73 24.68
C MET A 152 42.61 -18.72 23.61
N ALA A 153 42.59 -20.02 23.92
CA ALA A 153 42.94 -21.06 22.95
C ALA A 153 41.97 -21.05 21.75
N THR A 154 40.66 -21.01 21.99
CA THR A 154 39.65 -20.91 20.94
C THR A 154 39.83 -19.65 20.11
N ILE A 155 39.94 -18.48 20.74
CA ILE A 155 40.09 -17.20 20.02
C ILE A 155 41.32 -17.24 19.11
N ARG A 156 42.45 -17.75 19.62
CA ARG A 156 43.69 -17.82 18.85
C ARG A 156 43.56 -18.74 17.64
N GLU A 157 42.98 -19.94 17.80
CA GLU A 157 42.85 -20.87 16.67
C GLU A 157 41.77 -20.43 15.68
N ALA A 158 40.64 -19.91 16.15
CA ALA A 158 39.58 -19.37 15.30
C ALA A 158 40.08 -18.18 14.45
N ASN A 159 40.92 -17.29 15.01
CA ASN A 159 41.55 -16.20 14.26
C ASN A 159 42.56 -16.69 13.20
N LYS A 160 43.15 -17.89 13.33
CA LYS A 160 44.11 -18.39 12.32
C LYS A 160 43.42 -18.88 11.05
N ILE A 161 42.13 -19.19 11.14
CA ILE A 161 41.31 -19.66 10.03
C ILE A 161 40.24 -18.63 9.67
N ASP A 162 40.41 -17.38 10.11
CA ASP A 162 39.53 -16.24 9.83
C ASP A 162 38.06 -16.47 10.21
N LEU A 163 37.80 -17.30 11.24
CA LEU A 163 36.43 -17.63 11.64
C LEU A 163 35.63 -16.41 12.11
N TYR A 164 36.30 -15.42 12.71
CA TYR A 164 35.68 -14.16 13.16
C TYR A 164 35.68 -13.05 12.11
N LYS A 165 36.05 -13.32 10.85
CA LYS A 165 36.00 -12.32 9.78
C LYS A 165 34.57 -11.77 9.67
N ASP A 166 34.42 -10.45 9.66
CA ASP A 166 33.14 -9.72 9.56
C ASP A 166 32.13 -10.01 10.69
N VAL A 167 32.59 -10.56 11.82
CA VAL A 167 31.78 -10.75 13.05
C VAL A 167 31.96 -9.55 13.98
N ASN A 168 30.88 -8.86 14.33
CA ASN A 168 30.92 -7.63 15.13
C ASN A 168 30.98 -7.89 16.66
N ALA A 169 30.69 -9.11 17.11
CA ALA A 169 30.74 -9.48 18.52
C ALA A 169 32.16 -9.64 19.07
N THR A 170 32.47 -8.97 20.19
CA THR A 170 33.70 -9.28 20.94
C THR A 170 33.63 -10.70 21.53
N ALA A 171 34.79 -11.36 21.67
CA ALA A 171 34.86 -12.79 22.02
C ALA A 171 34.06 -13.23 23.28
N VAL A 172 33.78 -12.32 24.21
CA VAL A 172 33.05 -12.59 25.47
C VAL A 172 31.65 -12.01 25.50
N ALA A 173 31.23 -11.26 24.48
CA ALA A 173 29.89 -10.70 24.39
C ALA A 173 28.89 -11.77 23.91
N PRO A 174 27.60 -11.65 24.32
CA PRO A 174 26.50 -12.34 23.65
C PRO A 174 26.53 -12.07 22.15
N MET A 175 26.22 -13.09 21.35
CA MET A 175 26.11 -12.94 19.90
C MET A 175 24.67 -12.69 19.48
N THR A 176 24.50 -11.75 18.54
CA THR A 176 23.26 -11.57 17.81
C THR A 176 23.08 -12.67 16.76
N ARG A 177 21.85 -12.85 16.25
CA ARG A 177 21.57 -13.77 15.14
C ARG A 177 22.35 -13.39 13.89
N ASN A 178 22.52 -12.09 13.63
CA ASN A 178 23.35 -11.57 12.56
C ASN A 178 24.82 -12.01 12.66
N ASP A 179 25.40 -11.91 13.86
CA ASP A 179 26.80 -12.34 14.09
C ASP A 179 26.95 -13.86 14.00
N VAL A 180 25.97 -14.63 14.49
CA VAL A 180 25.99 -16.09 14.40
C VAL A 180 25.87 -16.56 12.96
N ALA A 181 25.06 -15.88 12.15
CA ALA A 181 24.97 -16.15 10.71
C ALA A 181 26.34 -15.99 10.04
N GLN A 182 27.02 -14.86 10.24
CA GLN A 182 28.35 -14.65 9.66
C GLN A 182 29.37 -15.69 10.14
N LEU A 183 29.39 -15.99 11.44
CA LEU A 183 30.26 -17.02 12.01
C LEU A 183 29.98 -18.39 11.37
N ALA A 184 28.71 -18.74 11.17
CA ALA A 184 28.30 -19.99 10.54
C ALA A 184 28.69 -20.05 9.06
N LEU A 185 28.53 -18.96 8.30
CA LEU A 185 29.00 -18.88 6.91
C LEU A 185 30.52 -19.05 6.82
N ASN A 186 31.28 -18.34 7.66
CA ASN A 186 32.73 -18.51 7.75
C ASN A 186 33.13 -19.94 8.09
N THR A 187 32.33 -20.63 8.92
CA THR A 187 32.55 -22.05 9.25
C THR A 187 32.35 -22.94 8.03
N LEU A 188 31.31 -22.70 7.22
CA LEU A 188 31.09 -23.45 5.97
C LEU A 188 32.24 -23.24 4.97
N LYS A 189 32.82 -22.02 4.91
CA LYS A 189 33.99 -21.68 4.08
C LYS A 189 35.33 -22.17 4.66
N SER A 190 35.34 -22.73 5.87
CA SER A 190 36.57 -23.17 6.53
C SER A 190 36.90 -24.62 6.23
N TYR A 191 38.19 -24.90 6.02
CA TYR A 191 38.68 -26.27 5.84
C TYR A 191 38.61 -27.08 7.14
N GLN A 192 38.35 -28.37 7.00
CA GLN A 192 38.35 -29.34 8.08
C GLN A 192 39.76 -29.88 8.37
N VAL A 193 40.00 -30.33 9.60
CA VAL A 193 41.27 -30.91 10.03
C VAL A 193 41.11 -32.25 10.73
N GLU A 194 42.16 -33.07 10.68
CA GLU A 194 42.34 -34.24 11.53
C GLU A 194 43.46 -34.01 12.56
N ALA A 195 43.27 -34.56 13.76
CA ALA A 195 44.20 -34.39 14.87
C ALA A 195 45.18 -35.57 14.95
N ASP A 196 46.48 -35.26 14.95
CA ASP A 196 47.55 -36.21 15.26
C ASP A 196 47.85 -36.16 16.77
N ASN A 197 47.51 -37.25 17.44
CA ASN A 197 47.70 -37.41 18.87
C ASN A 197 48.91 -38.28 19.18
N ASP A 198 50.10 -37.88 18.72
CA ASP A 198 51.37 -38.51 19.07
C ASP A 198 51.82 -38.11 20.50
N THR A 199 50.90 -38.18 21.47
CA THR A 199 51.20 -38.00 22.89
C THR A 199 51.70 -39.31 23.48
N ILE A 200 52.92 -39.27 24.04
CA ILE A 200 53.49 -40.38 24.80
C ILE A 200 52.66 -40.57 26.07
N ASN A 201 51.82 -41.61 26.12
CA ASN A 201 51.12 -42.01 27.34
C ASN A 201 51.95 -43.03 28.13
N VAL A 202 52.72 -42.59 29.13
CA VAL A 202 53.35 -43.50 30.12
C VAL A 202 52.42 -43.69 31.30
N ASN A 203 51.72 -44.83 31.36
CA ASN A 203 50.93 -45.21 32.53
C ASN A 203 51.79 -45.98 33.55
N GLY A 204 52.20 -45.31 34.63
CA GLY A 204 52.85 -45.92 35.79
C GLY A 204 52.60 -45.14 37.07
N ASN A 205 52.02 -45.81 38.08
CA ASN A 205 51.91 -45.39 39.49
C ASN A 205 51.64 -43.89 39.78
N GLY A 206 50.57 -43.34 39.19
CA GLY A 206 49.98 -42.08 39.69
C GLY A 206 50.67 -40.78 39.25
N VAL A 207 51.52 -40.82 38.21
CA VAL A 207 52.00 -39.61 37.54
C VAL A 207 51.80 -39.77 36.04
N SER A 208 50.87 -39.00 35.47
CA SER A 208 50.74 -38.79 34.03
C SER A 208 51.65 -37.62 33.65
N VAL A 209 52.67 -37.88 32.84
CA VAL A 209 53.38 -36.82 32.10
C VAL A 209 52.99 -36.97 30.64
N SER A 210 52.03 -36.16 30.19
CA SER A 210 51.80 -35.90 28.78
C SER A 210 52.74 -34.79 28.34
N GLY A 211 53.68 -35.10 27.45
CA GLY A 211 54.54 -34.12 26.80
C GLY A 211 54.27 -34.14 25.30
N GLY A 212 53.64 -33.08 24.78
CA GLY A 212 53.34 -32.89 23.36
C GLY A 212 52.11 -32.00 23.17
N SER A 213 52.16 -31.09 22.19
CA SER A 213 51.00 -30.36 21.69
C SER A 213 50.34 -31.17 20.57
N VAL A 214 49.01 -31.28 20.57
CA VAL A 214 48.26 -31.87 19.46
C VAL A 214 48.54 -31.07 18.20
N LYS A 215 48.78 -31.77 17.08
CA LYS A 215 48.93 -31.14 15.77
C LYS A 215 47.69 -31.42 14.95
N TYR A 216 47.28 -30.44 14.15
CA TYR A 216 46.17 -30.57 13.23
C TYR A 216 46.70 -30.52 11.80
N TYR A 217 46.22 -31.44 10.98
CA TYR A 217 46.53 -31.56 9.57
C TYR A 217 45.26 -31.35 8.76
N GLN A 218 45.37 -30.64 7.64
CA GLN A 218 44.23 -30.37 6.77
C GLN A 218 43.71 -31.69 6.18
N LEU A 219 42.39 -31.84 6.14
CA LEU A 219 41.79 -32.86 5.29
C LEU A 219 41.86 -32.38 3.83
N VAL A 220 42.31 -33.26 2.94
CA VAL A 220 42.45 -32.93 1.52
C VAL A 220 41.90 -34.04 0.62
N SER A 221 41.43 -33.67 -0.56
CA SER A 221 40.94 -34.57 -1.60
C SER A 221 41.34 -34.08 -2.99
N ASN A 222 41.31 -34.97 -3.99
CA ASN A 222 41.48 -34.59 -5.40
C ASN A 222 40.14 -34.60 -6.17
N ASP A 223 39.03 -34.78 -5.47
CA ASP A 223 37.70 -34.66 -6.07
C ASP A 223 37.42 -33.20 -6.43
N LYS A 224 36.69 -32.98 -7.53
CA LYS A 224 36.36 -31.64 -8.03
C LYS A 224 35.29 -30.94 -7.19
N MET A 225 34.51 -31.69 -6.40
CA MET A 225 33.51 -31.10 -5.51
C MET A 225 34.13 -30.22 -4.43
N TYR A 226 35.41 -30.44 -4.10
CA TYR A 226 36.18 -29.60 -3.18
C TYR A 226 36.86 -28.41 -3.88
N LYS A 227 36.11 -27.80 -4.79
CA LYS A 227 36.44 -26.57 -5.51
C LYS A 227 35.21 -25.68 -5.65
N ALA A 228 34.11 -26.09 -5.01
CA ALA A 228 32.81 -25.48 -5.17
C ALA A 228 32.75 -24.17 -4.39
N ILE A 229 33.41 -24.10 -3.22
CA ILE A 229 33.50 -22.90 -2.38
C ILE A 229 34.86 -22.22 -2.51
N ASP A 230 35.96 -22.98 -2.47
CA ASP A 230 37.33 -22.47 -2.57
C ASP A 230 38.20 -23.54 -3.27
N ASP A 231 39.13 -23.14 -4.13
CA ASP A 231 40.06 -24.07 -4.80
C ASP A 231 41.44 -24.18 -4.14
N ARG A 232 41.52 -23.72 -2.88
CA ARG A 232 42.67 -23.83 -1.99
C ARG A 232 43.23 -25.25 -1.93
N THR A 233 44.56 -25.33 -1.95
CA THR A 233 45.28 -26.60 -1.82
C THR A 233 46.01 -26.71 -0.48
N GLY A 234 46.07 -27.93 0.04
CA GLY A 234 46.66 -28.23 1.34
C GLY A 234 47.55 -29.46 1.33
N LEU A 235 48.05 -29.81 2.52
CA LEU A 235 48.77 -31.06 2.76
C LEU A 235 48.13 -31.84 3.91
N SER A 236 47.78 -33.10 3.64
CA SER A 236 47.34 -34.04 4.68
C SER A 236 48.48 -34.45 5.63
N MET A 237 48.12 -35.13 6.71
CA MET A 237 49.06 -35.74 7.66
C MET A 237 50.07 -36.69 6.99
N SER A 238 49.67 -37.32 5.89
CA SER A 238 50.53 -38.21 5.10
C SER A 238 51.39 -37.49 4.05
N ASN A 239 51.42 -36.14 4.06
CA ASN A 239 52.05 -35.28 3.05
C ASN A 239 51.53 -35.51 1.62
N VAL A 240 50.26 -35.90 1.50
CA VAL A 240 49.56 -35.93 0.20
C VAL A 240 48.95 -34.55 -0.03
N SER A 241 49.19 -33.98 -1.22
CA SER A 241 48.55 -32.74 -1.66
C SER A 241 47.19 -33.03 -2.30
N GLY A 242 46.25 -32.11 -2.10
CA GLY A 242 44.96 -32.04 -2.75
C GLY A 242 44.30 -30.71 -2.42
N TYR A 243 43.08 -30.52 -2.89
CA TYR A 243 42.21 -29.44 -2.43
C TYR A 243 41.88 -29.64 -0.96
N THR A 244 41.84 -28.57 -0.17
CA THR A 244 41.31 -28.65 1.19
C THR A 244 39.86 -29.11 1.16
N LYS A 245 39.36 -29.67 2.27
CA LYS A 245 37.95 -30.04 2.40
C LYS A 245 37.23 -28.99 3.24
N GLU A 246 36.59 -28.04 2.61
CA GLU A 246 35.75 -27.04 3.26
C GLU A 246 34.50 -27.73 3.84
N LEU A 247 34.01 -27.24 4.98
CA LEU A 247 32.88 -27.90 5.65
C LEU A 247 31.61 -27.87 4.80
N GLY A 248 31.32 -26.75 4.15
CA GLY A 248 30.13 -26.60 3.30
C GLY A 248 30.15 -27.55 2.11
N GLU A 249 31.30 -27.69 1.44
CA GLU A 249 31.44 -28.62 0.32
C GLU A 249 31.21 -30.08 0.73
N ASP A 250 31.70 -30.46 1.92
CA ASP A 250 31.56 -31.83 2.43
C ASP A 250 30.15 -32.13 2.93
N LEU A 251 29.46 -31.15 3.52
CA LEU A 251 28.09 -31.30 4.00
C LEU A 251 27.07 -31.37 2.86
N TYR A 252 27.33 -30.64 1.78
CA TYR A 252 26.40 -30.50 0.67
C TYR A 252 26.88 -31.22 -0.61
N ASP A 253 27.85 -32.13 -0.51
CA ASP A 253 28.39 -32.89 -1.64
C ASP A 253 28.85 -32.00 -2.84
N GLY A 254 29.27 -30.77 -2.56
CA GLY A 254 29.63 -29.75 -3.55
C GLY A 254 28.46 -29.02 -4.23
N ASP A 255 27.20 -29.27 -3.83
CA ASP A 255 26.03 -28.59 -4.39
C ASP A 255 25.91 -27.12 -3.95
N LEU A 256 26.60 -26.73 -2.87
CA LEU A 256 26.74 -25.34 -2.43
C LEU A 256 28.00 -24.76 -3.08
N GLU A 257 27.82 -23.87 -4.06
CA GLU A 257 28.90 -23.24 -4.82
C GLU A 257 28.99 -21.74 -4.51
N CYS A 258 30.22 -21.23 -4.46
CA CYS A 258 30.61 -19.84 -4.28
C CYS A 258 31.57 -19.47 -5.43
N LYS A 259 31.32 -18.38 -6.14
CA LYS A 259 32.18 -17.93 -7.25
C LYS A 259 32.46 -16.44 -7.16
N ASP A 260 33.73 -16.09 -7.31
CA ASP A 260 34.14 -14.71 -7.49
C ASP A 260 33.77 -14.25 -8.90
N GLU A 261 32.92 -13.25 -8.99
CA GLU A 261 32.39 -12.67 -10.22
C GLU A 261 32.33 -11.14 -10.08
N THR A 262 31.58 -10.48 -10.97
CA THR A 262 31.24 -9.07 -10.82
C THR A 262 29.73 -8.93 -10.81
N ASP A 263 29.22 -7.97 -10.05
CA ASP A 263 27.80 -7.63 -10.10
C ASP A 263 27.45 -6.78 -11.32
N ASP A 264 26.19 -6.35 -11.40
CA ASP A 264 25.66 -5.57 -12.52
C ASP A 264 26.25 -4.16 -12.64
N PHE A 265 26.95 -3.67 -11.61
CA PHE A 265 27.71 -2.42 -11.67
C PHE A 265 29.20 -2.64 -12.02
N GLY A 266 29.63 -3.89 -12.16
CA GLY A 266 31.03 -4.25 -12.39
C GLY A 266 31.88 -4.26 -11.12
N ARG A 267 31.26 -4.25 -9.93
CA ARG A 267 31.99 -4.35 -8.66
C ARG A 267 32.45 -5.79 -8.45
N PRO A 268 33.62 -6.03 -7.83
CA PRO A 268 33.98 -7.36 -7.36
C PRO A 268 32.86 -7.90 -6.46
N ALA A 269 32.42 -9.12 -6.72
CA ALA A 269 31.28 -9.71 -6.04
C ALA A 269 31.43 -11.22 -5.90
N THR A 270 30.69 -11.79 -4.96
CA THR A 270 30.57 -13.22 -4.76
C THR A 270 29.17 -13.68 -5.14
N THR A 271 29.06 -14.64 -6.07
CA THR A 271 27.80 -15.29 -6.41
C THR A 271 27.68 -16.63 -5.70
N TRP A 272 26.60 -16.83 -4.94
CA TRP A 272 26.29 -18.10 -4.31
C TRP A 272 25.20 -18.85 -5.07
N SER A 273 25.33 -20.17 -5.15
CA SER A 273 24.29 -21.04 -5.68
C SER A 273 24.18 -22.33 -4.87
N TYR A 274 22.97 -22.87 -4.78
CA TYR A 274 22.72 -24.16 -4.14
C TYR A 274 21.82 -25.02 -5.02
N LYS A 275 22.26 -26.25 -5.33
CA LYS A 275 21.56 -27.18 -6.23
C LYS A 275 21.18 -26.53 -7.57
N SER A 276 22.15 -25.86 -8.19
CA SER A 276 22.01 -25.09 -9.44
C SER A 276 21.06 -23.88 -9.39
N SER A 277 20.50 -23.51 -8.23
CA SER A 277 19.70 -22.30 -8.08
C SER A 277 20.56 -21.19 -7.50
N THR A 278 20.61 -20.03 -8.14
CA THR A 278 21.28 -18.83 -7.59
C THR A 278 20.60 -18.45 -6.28
N ILE A 279 21.42 -18.13 -5.28
CA ILE A 279 20.98 -17.56 -4.01
C ILE A 279 20.96 -16.05 -4.19
N GLY A 280 22.12 -15.47 -4.49
CA GLY A 280 22.28 -14.07 -4.82
C GLY A 280 23.72 -13.76 -5.22
N THR A 281 23.91 -12.54 -5.71
CA THR A 281 25.21 -11.94 -5.97
C THR A 281 25.43 -10.81 -4.97
N TYR A 282 26.54 -10.87 -4.23
CA TYR A 282 26.85 -9.96 -3.13
C TYR A 282 28.14 -9.22 -3.45
N SER A 283 28.08 -7.89 -3.57
CA SER A 283 29.26 -7.08 -3.83
C SER A 283 30.22 -7.11 -2.63
N ASP A 284 31.52 -7.14 -2.91
CA ASP A 284 32.53 -6.94 -1.88
C ASP A 284 32.40 -5.56 -1.24
N SER A 285 32.97 -5.39 -0.04
CA SER A 285 33.05 -4.07 0.59
C SER A 285 34.08 -3.19 -0.12
N ALA A 286 33.68 -2.00 -0.54
CA ALA A 286 34.60 -1.02 -1.12
C ALA A 286 35.66 -0.57 -0.10
N ASP A 287 36.91 -0.40 -0.55
CA ASP A 287 37.99 0.18 0.25
C ASP A 287 37.74 1.67 0.54
N GLN A 288 37.09 2.36 -0.40
CA GLN A 288 36.61 3.73 -0.25
C GLN A 288 35.34 3.98 -1.06
N THR A 289 34.47 4.82 -0.50
CA THR A 289 33.21 5.26 -1.12
C THR A 289 33.09 6.77 -1.05
N TRP A 290 32.68 7.40 -2.15
CA TRP A 290 32.42 8.83 -2.23
C TRP A 290 31.09 9.12 -2.95
N THR A 291 30.40 10.17 -2.54
CA THR A 291 29.16 10.67 -3.17
C THR A 291 29.32 12.10 -3.72
N GLY A 292 30.56 12.56 -3.77
CA GLY A 292 30.94 13.94 -4.08
C GLY A 292 32.18 14.02 -4.97
N LYS A 293 32.70 15.24 -5.15
CA LYS A 293 33.90 15.49 -5.98
C LYS A 293 35.12 14.75 -5.39
N VAL A 294 35.71 13.83 -6.15
CA VAL A 294 36.96 13.13 -5.79
C VAL A 294 38.12 13.75 -6.57
N SER A 295 39.21 14.12 -5.90
CA SER A 295 40.42 14.54 -6.60
C SER A 295 41.27 13.34 -7.00
N GLU A 296 42.09 13.48 -8.05
CA GLU A 296 43.00 12.39 -8.45
C GLU A 296 43.99 12.01 -7.35
N LYS A 297 44.38 12.97 -6.51
CA LYS A 297 45.18 12.70 -5.31
C LYS A 297 44.41 11.86 -4.29
N ASP A 298 43.11 12.08 -4.12
CA ASP A 298 42.30 11.28 -3.19
C ASP A 298 42.21 9.84 -3.67
N LEU A 299 41.93 9.63 -4.96
CA LEU A 299 41.88 8.29 -5.57
C LEU A 299 43.25 7.58 -5.48
N TYR A 300 44.34 8.28 -5.78
CA TYR A 300 45.70 7.76 -5.59
C TYR A 300 45.99 7.40 -4.13
N THR A 301 45.59 8.25 -3.18
CA THR A 301 45.87 8.05 -1.76
C THR A 301 45.10 6.84 -1.23
N ALA A 302 43.85 6.69 -1.67
CA ALA A 302 43.01 5.55 -1.35
C ALA A 302 43.57 4.24 -1.93
N ALA A 303 43.92 4.23 -3.23
CA ALA A 303 44.41 3.02 -3.88
C ALA A 303 45.83 2.62 -3.44
N GLY A 304 46.66 3.61 -3.11
CA GLY A 304 48.03 3.42 -2.69
C GLY A 304 49.04 3.36 -3.83
N SER A 305 50.32 3.51 -3.47
CA SER A 305 51.39 3.64 -4.46
C SER A 305 51.65 2.38 -5.28
N ALA A 306 51.51 1.20 -4.66
CA ALA A 306 51.71 -0.07 -5.37
C ALA A 306 50.66 -0.26 -6.46
N ALA A 307 49.40 0.05 -6.13
CA ALA A 307 48.29 0.01 -7.06
C ALA A 307 48.47 0.95 -8.25
N TYR A 308 48.89 2.19 -7.99
CA TYR A 308 49.16 3.15 -9.06
C TYR A 308 50.32 2.76 -9.97
N ASP A 309 51.43 2.25 -9.39
CA ASP A 309 52.65 1.98 -10.14
C ASP A 309 52.63 0.61 -10.86
N ASN A 310 51.91 -0.40 -10.32
CA ASN A 310 52.05 -1.80 -10.77
C ASN A 310 50.73 -2.51 -11.11
N TYR A 311 49.59 -2.13 -10.53
CA TYR A 311 48.34 -2.88 -10.68
C TYR A 311 47.59 -2.51 -11.96
N LYS A 312 46.63 -3.35 -12.33
CA LYS A 312 45.71 -3.10 -13.44
C LYS A 312 44.43 -2.46 -12.95
N TRP A 313 44.03 -1.38 -13.60
CA TRP A 313 42.86 -0.61 -13.23
C TRP A 313 41.77 -0.80 -14.27
N THR A 314 40.57 -1.11 -13.80
CA THR A 314 39.36 -1.15 -14.61
C THR A 314 38.34 -0.16 -14.03
N VAL A 315 37.74 0.66 -14.88
CA VAL A 315 36.73 1.64 -14.46
C VAL A 315 35.39 1.29 -15.10
N TYR A 316 34.39 1.07 -14.25
CA TYR A 316 33.01 0.84 -14.65
C TYR A 316 32.16 2.08 -14.38
N ARG A 317 31.20 2.32 -15.25
CA ARG A 317 30.12 3.28 -15.07
C ARG A 317 28.80 2.61 -15.38
N ASN A 318 27.94 2.48 -14.38
CA ASN A 318 26.64 1.79 -14.51
C ASN A 318 26.75 0.36 -15.09
N GLY A 319 27.82 -0.37 -14.75
CA GLY A 319 28.08 -1.73 -15.26
C GLY A 319 28.84 -1.81 -16.58
N GLU A 320 28.97 -0.71 -17.32
CA GLU A 320 29.74 -0.68 -18.57
C GLU A 320 31.15 -0.16 -18.34
N ILE A 321 32.15 -0.74 -19.03
CA ILE A 321 33.53 -0.26 -18.95
C ILE A 321 33.62 1.13 -19.60
N VAL A 322 34.19 2.09 -18.88
CA VAL A 322 34.49 3.43 -19.41
C VAL A 322 35.50 3.31 -20.54
N GLU A 323 35.28 4.04 -21.65
CA GLU A 323 36.12 3.97 -22.85
C GLU A 323 37.61 4.11 -22.51
N ASP A 324 38.43 3.21 -23.06
CA ASP A 324 39.88 3.13 -22.83
C ASP A 324 40.32 2.89 -21.36
N MET A 325 39.43 2.48 -20.46
CA MET A 325 39.73 2.19 -19.04
C MET A 325 39.58 0.71 -18.66
N ASP A 326 39.88 -0.22 -19.58
CA ASP A 326 39.90 -1.67 -19.31
C ASP A 326 41.33 -2.17 -18.99
N ARG A 327 41.56 -2.64 -17.75
CA ARG A 327 42.84 -3.20 -17.28
C ARG A 327 44.07 -2.36 -17.67
N VAL A 328 43.97 -1.04 -17.51
CA VAL A 328 45.04 -0.07 -17.81
C VAL A 328 45.97 0.16 -16.61
N ASN A 329 47.00 0.98 -16.75
CA ASN A 329 47.85 1.33 -15.59
C ASN A 329 47.24 2.52 -14.84
N GLY A 330 47.47 2.64 -13.53
CA GLY A 330 46.90 3.75 -12.73
C GLY A 330 47.26 5.16 -13.23
N LYS A 331 48.42 5.33 -13.88
CA LYS A 331 48.81 6.60 -14.53
C LYS A 331 47.95 6.97 -15.76
N ASP A 332 47.30 5.98 -16.37
CA ASP A 332 46.46 6.16 -17.56
C ASP A 332 45.00 6.45 -17.13
N VAL A 333 44.65 6.16 -15.86
CA VAL A 333 43.38 6.55 -15.22
C VAL A 333 43.44 7.96 -14.63
N LEU A 334 44.60 8.34 -14.06
CA LEU A 334 44.82 9.64 -13.42
C LEU A 334 45.48 10.64 -14.40
N ASP A 335 44.66 11.33 -15.19
CA ASP A 335 45.07 12.26 -16.27
C ASP A 335 46.01 13.39 -15.81
N TYR A 336 45.70 14.05 -14.69
CA TYR A 336 46.48 15.17 -14.14
C TYR A 336 47.61 14.70 -13.20
N GLY A 337 47.63 13.41 -12.85
CA GLY A 337 48.63 12.71 -12.08
C GLY A 337 48.37 12.68 -10.57
N LYS A 338 49.02 11.71 -9.90
CA LYS A 338 48.85 11.34 -8.48
C LYS A 338 48.98 12.44 -7.41
N THR A 339 49.48 13.63 -7.74
CA THR A 339 49.58 14.76 -6.79
C THR A 339 48.58 15.87 -7.06
N SER A 340 47.75 15.73 -8.09
CA SER A 340 46.80 16.74 -8.53
C SER A 340 45.64 16.87 -7.55
N SER A 341 45.28 18.12 -7.22
CA SER A 341 44.03 18.42 -6.50
C SER A 341 42.87 18.69 -7.46
N GLU A 342 43.08 18.51 -8.76
CA GLU A 342 42.01 18.55 -9.75
C GLU A 342 41.05 17.37 -9.53
N ARG A 343 39.77 17.65 -9.74
CA ARG A 343 38.71 16.64 -9.68
C ARG A 343 38.91 15.66 -10.82
N TRP A 344 38.83 14.36 -10.51
CA TRP A 344 38.76 13.33 -11.55
C TRP A 344 37.41 13.45 -12.27
N GLN A 345 37.45 13.64 -13.60
CA GLN A 345 36.32 14.20 -14.36
C GLN A 345 35.05 13.35 -14.31
N GLU A 346 35.20 12.07 -14.01
CA GLU A 346 34.11 11.10 -13.89
C GLU A 346 33.26 11.26 -12.63
N THR A 347 33.76 11.96 -11.61
CA THR A 347 33.12 12.05 -10.28
C THR A 347 32.49 13.41 -10.00
N GLY A 348 31.59 13.48 -9.01
CA GLY A 348 31.03 14.73 -8.51
C GLY A 348 29.85 14.50 -7.56
N ASN A 349 29.15 15.59 -7.23
CA ASN A 349 28.01 15.53 -6.32
C ASN A 349 26.93 14.59 -6.87
N GLY A 350 26.36 13.74 -6.03
CA GLY A 350 25.24 12.86 -6.39
C GLY A 350 25.61 11.65 -7.25
N VAL A 351 26.90 11.47 -7.55
CA VAL A 351 27.41 10.29 -8.26
C VAL A 351 28.18 9.44 -7.25
N LEU A 352 27.76 8.19 -7.07
CA LEU A 352 28.42 7.25 -6.19
C LEU A 352 29.69 6.73 -6.87
N THR A 353 30.82 6.81 -6.18
CA THR A 353 32.12 6.33 -6.65
C THR A 353 32.70 5.39 -5.61
N GLU A 354 33.02 4.17 -6.01
CA GLU A 354 33.57 3.13 -5.15
C GLU A 354 34.90 2.64 -5.70
N LEU A 355 35.85 2.38 -4.81
CA LEU A 355 37.18 1.88 -5.14
C LEU A 355 37.41 0.55 -4.43
N TYR A 356 37.92 -0.42 -5.19
CA TYR A 356 38.29 -1.75 -4.73
C TYR A 356 39.73 -2.02 -5.14
N VAL A 357 40.56 -2.51 -4.23
CA VAL A 357 41.98 -2.81 -4.45
C VAL A 357 42.29 -4.22 -4.01
N ASP A 358 42.50 -5.10 -4.97
CA ASP A 358 43.00 -6.44 -4.71
C ASP A 358 44.53 -6.46 -4.83
N SER A 359 45.19 -6.49 -3.67
CA SER A 359 46.65 -6.58 -3.61
C SER A 359 47.23 -7.96 -3.96
N THR A 360 46.41 -9.01 -3.93
CA THR A 360 46.78 -10.39 -4.25
C THR A 360 46.75 -10.60 -5.75
N GLU A 361 45.66 -10.17 -6.41
CA GLU A 361 45.49 -10.25 -7.86
C GLU A 361 46.16 -9.06 -8.59
N GLU A 362 46.68 -8.08 -7.85
CA GLU A 362 47.28 -6.86 -8.39
C GLU A 362 46.31 -6.09 -9.31
N ASP A 363 45.06 -5.95 -8.86
CA ASP A 363 43.94 -5.38 -9.62
C ASP A 363 43.26 -4.24 -8.82
N VAL A 364 42.69 -3.28 -9.54
CA VAL A 364 41.95 -2.15 -8.99
C VAL A 364 40.68 -1.96 -9.81
N VAL A 365 39.54 -1.92 -9.13
CA VAL A 365 38.26 -1.62 -9.75
C VAL A 365 37.75 -0.29 -9.21
N VAL A 366 37.33 0.60 -10.10
CA VAL A 366 36.62 1.82 -9.75
C VAL A 366 35.23 1.77 -10.37
N THR A 367 34.20 1.83 -9.54
CA THR A 367 32.81 1.78 -10.00
C THR A 367 32.13 3.12 -9.79
N ILE A 368 31.50 3.62 -10.84
CA ILE A 368 30.75 4.88 -10.85
C ILE A 368 29.28 4.57 -11.10
N ILE A 369 28.40 5.02 -10.22
CA ILE A 369 26.95 4.78 -10.30
C ILE A 369 26.24 6.13 -10.36
N ASP A 370 25.52 6.34 -11.46
CA ASP A 370 24.71 7.53 -11.70
C ASP A 370 23.26 7.33 -11.25
N THR A 371 22.57 8.44 -11.00
CA THR A 371 21.14 8.45 -10.65
C THR A 371 20.32 8.95 -11.83
N PHE A 372 19.32 8.16 -12.23
CA PHE A 372 18.40 8.44 -13.33
C PHE A 372 17.05 8.90 -12.78
N VAL A 373 16.30 9.65 -13.59
CA VAL A 373 14.95 10.15 -13.24
C VAL A 373 13.92 9.51 -14.15
N ALA A 374 12.83 9.05 -13.55
CA ALA A 374 11.69 8.49 -14.25
C ALA A 374 10.38 8.86 -13.54
N GLU A 375 9.27 8.62 -14.22
CA GLU A 375 7.91 8.77 -13.70
C GLU A 375 7.23 7.39 -13.67
N VAL A 376 6.52 7.09 -12.59
CA VAL A 376 5.75 5.85 -12.45
C VAL A 376 4.50 5.90 -13.33
N THR A 377 4.38 4.96 -14.25
CA THR A 377 3.24 4.87 -15.18
C THR A 377 2.20 3.83 -14.75
N LYS A 378 2.62 2.81 -14.00
CA LYS A 378 1.77 1.70 -13.54
C LYS A 378 2.35 1.06 -12.28
N VAL A 379 1.47 0.60 -11.40
CA VAL A 379 1.81 -0.22 -10.23
C VAL A 379 0.87 -1.42 -10.21
N GLU A 380 1.43 -2.63 -10.19
CA GLU A 380 0.69 -3.89 -10.03
C GLU A 380 0.93 -4.44 -8.62
N ASP A 381 -0.14 -4.83 -7.93
CA ASP A 381 -0.07 -5.48 -6.61
C ASP A 381 -0.13 -7.00 -6.81
N ASN A 382 0.95 -7.69 -6.45
CA ASN A 382 1.08 -9.13 -6.61
C ASN A 382 0.76 -9.91 -5.32
N GLY A 383 0.29 -9.22 -4.26
CA GLY A 383 -0.07 -9.77 -2.96
C GLY A 383 1.01 -9.56 -1.89
N ASP A 384 2.24 -10.02 -2.16
CA ASP A 384 3.38 -9.89 -1.23
C ASP A 384 4.35 -8.75 -1.63
N ASP A 385 4.38 -8.37 -2.92
CA ASP A 385 5.23 -7.33 -3.51
C ASP A 385 4.47 -6.50 -4.58
N TYR A 386 5.16 -5.49 -5.14
CA TYR A 386 4.67 -4.63 -6.21
C TYR A 386 5.58 -4.69 -7.44
N THR A 387 4.99 -4.73 -8.63
CA THR A 387 5.71 -4.48 -9.89
C THR A 387 5.42 -3.05 -10.36
N VAL A 388 6.47 -2.23 -10.46
CA VAL A 388 6.37 -0.81 -10.84
C VAL A 388 6.88 -0.63 -12.27
N THR A 389 6.01 -0.14 -13.17
CA THR A 389 6.39 0.23 -14.54
C THR A 389 6.64 1.73 -14.65
N ILE A 390 7.76 2.12 -15.24
CA ILE A 390 8.19 3.53 -15.34
C ILE A 390 8.34 4.02 -16.79
N SER A 391 8.29 5.34 -16.93
CA SER A 391 8.73 6.07 -18.12
C SER A 391 9.90 6.97 -17.77
N TYR A 392 11.03 6.78 -18.44
CA TYR A 392 12.24 7.56 -18.21
C TYR A 392 12.07 9.02 -18.63
N LYS A 393 12.54 9.94 -17.79
CA LYS A 393 12.60 11.38 -18.06
C LYS A 393 14.02 11.85 -18.37
N SER A 394 15.04 11.18 -17.82
CA SER A 394 16.45 11.34 -18.23
C SER A 394 16.80 10.42 -19.40
N ASP A 395 17.90 10.70 -20.12
CA ASP A 395 18.46 9.68 -21.01
C ASP A 395 18.92 8.47 -20.20
N LYS A 396 18.84 7.29 -20.81
CA LYS A 396 19.10 6.00 -20.17
C LYS A 396 20.02 5.13 -21.02
N PRO A 397 20.68 4.13 -20.43
CA PRO A 397 21.36 3.08 -21.19
C PRO A 397 20.41 2.44 -22.23
N SER A 398 20.94 2.12 -23.40
CA SER A 398 20.13 1.72 -24.58
C SER A 398 19.22 0.50 -24.35
N LYS A 399 19.56 -0.33 -23.36
CA LYS A 399 18.85 -1.56 -23.02
C LYS A 399 18.26 -1.53 -21.60
N ALA A 400 18.23 -0.38 -20.95
CA ALA A 400 17.65 -0.26 -19.62
C ALA A 400 16.18 -0.67 -19.62
N GLU A 401 15.85 -1.59 -18.71
CA GLU A 401 14.51 -2.08 -18.42
C GLU A 401 13.63 -0.98 -17.81
N ASN A 402 12.32 -1.21 -17.78
CA ASN A 402 11.33 -0.23 -17.35
C ASN A 402 10.38 -0.78 -16.27
N GLU A 403 10.66 -1.97 -15.75
CA GLU A 403 9.91 -2.62 -14.69
C GLU A 403 10.85 -2.89 -13.52
N PHE A 404 10.34 -2.75 -12.29
CA PHE A 404 11.09 -2.97 -11.07
C PHE A 404 10.17 -3.60 -10.03
N ASP A 405 10.57 -4.75 -9.50
CA ASP A 405 9.86 -5.43 -8.42
C ASP A 405 10.34 -4.93 -7.07
N THR A 406 9.40 -4.61 -6.18
CA THR A 406 9.71 -3.96 -4.91
C THR A 406 8.63 -4.18 -3.85
N ASP A 407 9.04 -4.31 -2.60
CA ASP A 407 8.11 -4.37 -1.46
C ASP A 407 7.57 -2.97 -1.08
N GLN A 408 8.13 -1.90 -1.68
CA GLN A 408 7.69 -0.53 -1.42
C GLN A 408 6.52 -0.16 -2.33
N LYS A 409 5.44 0.35 -1.73
CA LYS A 409 4.31 0.88 -2.49
C LYS A 409 4.65 2.24 -3.12
N PHE A 410 4.42 2.35 -4.43
CA PHE A 410 4.45 3.60 -5.21
C PHE A 410 3.04 3.95 -5.72
N SER A 411 2.87 5.18 -6.19
CA SER A 411 1.66 5.63 -6.89
C SER A 411 1.97 5.98 -8.34
N LYS A 412 0.96 5.88 -9.21
CA LYS A 412 1.05 6.45 -10.56
C LYS A 412 1.40 7.94 -10.47
N GLU A 413 2.19 8.42 -11.43
CA GLU A 413 2.74 9.79 -11.52
C GLU A 413 3.79 10.15 -10.46
N ASP A 414 4.18 9.23 -9.57
CA ASP A 414 5.33 9.47 -8.69
C ASP A 414 6.61 9.69 -9.53
N ILE A 415 7.29 10.82 -9.30
CA ILE A 415 8.65 11.03 -9.78
C ILE A 415 9.61 10.23 -8.91
N VAL A 416 10.36 9.33 -9.55
CA VAL A 416 11.29 8.41 -8.91
C VAL A 416 12.71 8.66 -9.39
N VAL A 417 13.65 8.46 -8.47
CA VAL A 417 15.08 8.38 -8.73
C VAL A 417 15.52 6.93 -8.64
N LEU A 418 16.32 6.49 -9.61
CA LEU A 418 16.71 5.09 -9.73
C LEU A 418 18.17 4.94 -10.15
N THR A 419 18.73 3.76 -9.94
CA THR A 419 20.06 3.37 -10.42
C THR A 419 19.96 2.18 -11.36
N ILE A 420 20.80 2.15 -12.39
CA ILE A 420 20.81 1.08 -13.39
C ILE A 420 22.19 0.41 -13.39
N GLY A 421 22.21 -0.90 -13.20
CA GLY A 421 23.40 -1.73 -13.37
C GLY A 421 23.23 -2.55 -14.65
N GLY A 422 24.10 -2.35 -15.64
CA GLY A 422 24.00 -2.99 -16.94
C GLY A 422 22.69 -2.62 -17.64
N THR A 423 21.70 -3.52 -17.60
CA THR A 423 20.36 -3.30 -18.18
C THR A 423 19.25 -3.25 -17.16
N GLU A 424 19.51 -3.64 -15.92
CA GLU A 424 18.49 -3.86 -14.89
C GLU A 424 18.40 -2.66 -13.94
N ILE A 425 17.19 -2.37 -13.46
CA ILE A 425 16.98 -1.37 -12.41
C ILE A 425 17.38 -2.01 -11.09
N GLN A 426 18.34 -1.40 -10.40
CA GLN A 426 18.95 -1.97 -9.19
C GLN A 426 18.38 -1.35 -7.91
N SER A 427 17.88 -0.12 -8.00
CA SER A 427 17.20 0.55 -6.90
C SER A 427 16.25 1.63 -7.43
N MET A 428 15.18 1.89 -6.69
CA MET A 428 14.21 2.94 -6.98
C MET A 428 13.73 3.56 -5.67
N ALA A 429 13.63 4.89 -5.65
CA ALA A 429 13.05 5.63 -4.53
C ALA A 429 12.26 6.83 -5.05
N LYS A 430 11.22 7.24 -4.32
CA LYS A 430 10.51 8.49 -4.61
C LYS A 430 11.45 9.67 -4.42
N ALA A 431 11.47 10.60 -5.38
CA ALA A 431 12.30 11.79 -5.31
C ALA A 431 11.84 12.70 -4.16
N GLU A 432 12.80 13.34 -3.47
CA GLU A 432 12.47 14.40 -2.50
C GLU A 432 12.17 15.70 -3.27
N ILE A 433 11.03 16.31 -2.96
CA ILE A 433 10.54 17.51 -3.63
C ILE A 433 10.83 18.75 -2.77
N VAL A 434 11.37 19.80 -3.39
CA VAL A 434 11.63 21.10 -2.76
C VAL A 434 11.15 22.22 -3.66
N GLU A 435 10.19 22.98 -3.17
CA GLU A 435 9.68 24.19 -3.82
C GLU A 435 10.28 25.45 -3.18
N GLY A 436 10.41 26.52 -3.97
CA GLY A 436 10.72 27.86 -3.47
C GLY A 436 11.27 28.80 -4.54
N THR A 437 11.55 30.04 -4.15
CA THR A 437 11.99 31.10 -5.09
C THR A 437 13.50 31.05 -5.33
N VAL A 438 13.90 31.12 -6.59
CA VAL A 438 15.30 31.11 -7.03
C VAL A 438 16.00 32.39 -6.61
N SER A 439 16.85 32.30 -5.59
CA SER A 439 17.62 33.43 -5.07
C SER A 439 18.98 33.62 -5.75
N SER A 440 19.58 32.55 -6.29
CA SER A 440 20.79 32.61 -7.10
C SER A 440 21.08 31.27 -7.77
N VAL A 441 21.69 31.30 -8.95
CA VAL A 441 22.08 30.10 -9.69
C VAL A 441 23.52 30.16 -10.15
N LYS A 442 24.16 29.00 -10.28
CA LYS A 442 25.47 28.83 -10.92
C LYS A 442 25.43 27.63 -11.85
N ASP A 443 25.62 27.90 -13.14
CA ASP A 443 25.68 26.92 -14.23
C ASP A 443 26.44 25.66 -13.87
N ASN A 444 25.76 24.51 -14.03
CA ASN A 444 26.31 23.17 -13.83
C ASN A 444 26.98 22.97 -12.46
N ASP A 445 26.50 23.66 -11.42
CA ASP A 445 27.05 23.52 -10.06
C ASP A 445 25.94 23.56 -9.00
N TYR A 446 25.12 24.61 -8.93
CA TYR A 446 24.05 24.71 -7.93
C TYR A 446 22.95 25.72 -8.28
N VAL A 447 21.81 25.55 -7.61
CA VAL A 447 20.74 26.54 -7.46
C VAL A 447 20.54 26.85 -5.97
N LYS A 448 20.00 28.04 -5.65
CA LYS A 448 19.59 28.37 -4.29
C LYS A 448 18.12 28.75 -4.25
N LEU A 449 17.32 28.00 -3.50
CA LEU A 449 15.93 28.33 -3.21
C LEU A 449 15.85 28.93 -1.80
N ASP A 450 15.25 30.11 -1.67
CA ASP A 450 15.09 30.81 -0.39
C ASP A 450 16.39 30.92 0.44
N GLY A 451 17.52 31.10 -0.25
CA GLY A 451 18.86 31.16 0.34
C GLY A 451 19.49 29.82 0.74
N THR A 452 18.81 28.69 0.55
CA THR A 452 19.35 27.33 0.75
C THR A 452 19.97 26.81 -0.54
N THR A 453 21.22 26.33 -0.49
CA THR A 453 21.92 25.77 -1.67
C THR A 453 21.57 24.31 -1.91
N TYR A 454 21.21 24.01 -3.14
CA TYR A 454 21.04 22.67 -3.70
C TYR A 454 22.06 22.48 -4.82
N ASN A 455 22.99 21.54 -4.64
CA ASN A 455 23.96 21.26 -5.69
C ASN A 455 23.30 20.46 -6.81
N TYR A 456 23.77 20.62 -8.03
CA TYR A 456 23.35 19.75 -9.13
C TYR A 456 24.10 18.43 -9.05
N ASN A 457 23.39 17.34 -9.36
CA ASN A 457 24.02 16.05 -9.56
C ASN A 457 24.94 16.11 -10.79
N ARG A 458 26.15 15.56 -10.64
CA ARG A 458 27.23 15.64 -11.62
C ARG A 458 26.86 14.99 -12.94
N ALA A 459 26.12 13.90 -12.93
CA ALA A 459 25.77 13.16 -14.13
C ALA A 459 24.97 14.07 -15.10
N TYR A 460 24.09 14.91 -14.56
CA TYR A 460 23.32 15.93 -15.28
C TYR A 460 24.15 17.15 -15.70
N CYS A 461 25.23 17.48 -14.99
CA CYS A 461 26.12 18.60 -15.36
C CYS A 461 27.03 18.31 -16.58
N THR A 462 26.92 17.11 -17.15
CA THR A 462 27.75 16.57 -18.23
C THR A 462 26.87 15.79 -19.20
N THR A 463 27.38 15.44 -20.37
CA THR A 463 26.59 14.67 -21.35
C THR A 463 26.62 13.17 -21.08
N VAL A 464 26.53 12.78 -19.81
CA VAL A 464 26.60 11.37 -19.38
C VAL A 464 25.22 10.74 -19.46
N ILE A 465 24.24 11.35 -18.81
CA ILE A 465 22.84 10.87 -18.74
C ILE A 465 21.83 11.85 -19.33
N ASN A 466 22.31 12.99 -19.80
CA ASN A 466 21.48 13.98 -20.49
C ASN A 466 22.24 14.41 -21.74
N SER A 467 21.61 14.30 -22.90
CA SER A 467 22.17 14.71 -24.18
C SER A 467 22.60 16.18 -24.20
N ALA A 468 21.99 17.00 -23.32
CA ALA A 468 22.44 18.35 -22.97
C ALA A 468 22.88 18.45 -21.51
N LYS A 469 23.76 19.42 -21.20
CA LYS A 469 24.21 19.65 -19.83
C LYS A 469 23.13 20.41 -19.06
N GLY A 470 22.66 19.82 -17.97
CA GLY A 470 21.62 20.39 -17.12
C GLY A 470 20.74 19.37 -16.42
N LEU A 471 19.98 19.83 -15.41
CA LEU A 471 18.90 19.04 -14.81
C LEU A 471 17.84 18.69 -15.86
N VAL A 472 17.10 17.61 -15.62
CA VAL A 472 15.93 17.27 -16.44
C VAL A 472 14.84 18.31 -16.21
N ASN A 473 14.25 18.86 -17.27
CA ASN A 473 13.03 19.66 -17.17
C ASN A 473 11.82 18.73 -17.31
N LEU A 474 10.92 18.71 -16.32
CA LEU A 474 9.75 17.83 -16.36
C LEU A 474 8.56 18.46 -17.13
N ASP A 475 8.53 19.78 -17.32
CA ASP A 475 7.42 20.50 -17.95
C ASP A 475 7.24 20.17 -19.45
N ASP A 476 8.30 20.28 -20.23
CA ASP A 476 8.20 20.34 -21.69
C ASP A 476 9.23 19.45 -22.40
N GLY A 477 10.10 18.77 -21.65
CA GLY A 477 11.07 17.81 -22.17
C GLY A 477 12.15 18.40 -23.08
N ASP A 478 12.27 19.73 -23.18
CA ASP A 478 13.29 20.45 -23.95
C ASP A 478 14.37 21.10 -23.04
N ASN A 479 15.53 21.37 -23.64
CA ASN A 479 16.82 21.57 -22.94
C ASN A 479 16.85 22.60 -21.79
N PHE A 480 17.47 22.16 -20.68
CA PHE A 480 17.86 22.91 -19.49
C PHE A 480 18.40 24.32 -19.74
N THR A 481 17.60 25.30 -19.32
CA THR A 481 18.06 26.64 -18.94
C THR A 481 18.05 26.66 -17.42
N ASN A 482 19.16 27.08 -16.79
CA ASN A 482 19.12 27.41 -15.37
C ASN A 482 17.89 28.28 -15.08
N PRO A 483 17.14 28.04 -14.00
CA PRO A 483 15.98 28.86 -13.74
C PRO A 483 16.42 30.30 -13.50
N ASP A 484 15.64 31.25 -14.00
CA ASP A 484 15.90 32.67 -13.79
C ASP A 484 15.76 33.01 -12.30
N VAL A 485 16.53 34.02 -11.87
CA VAL A 485 16.43 34.53 -10.50
C VAL A 485 15.06 35.17 -10.32
N ASP A 486 14.48 35.01 -9.13
CA ASP A 486 13.14 35.44 -8.73
C ASP A 486 11.98 34.59 -9.31
N ASN A 487 12.26 33.54 -10.10
CA ASN A 487 11.24 32.55 -10.46
C ASN A 487 10.99 31.56 -9.31
N GLU A 488 9.76 31.11 -9.18
CA GLU A 488 9.40 29.97 -8.32
C GLU A 488 9.57 28.66 -9.10
N VAL A 489 10.18 27.66 -8.45
CA VAL A 489 10.50 26.37 -9.08
C VAL A 489 10.33 25.23 -8.09
N VAL A 490 10.09 24.03 -8.63
CA VAL A 490 10.11 22.78 -7.89
C VAL A 490 11.36 21.98 -8.30
N LEU A 491 12.14 21.55 -7.30
CA LEU A 491 13.32 20.71 -7.47
C LEU A 491 13.05 19.30 -7.00
N TYR A 492 13.50 18.35 -7.80
CA TYR A 492 13.54 16.93 -7.45
C TYR A 492 14.97 16.56 -7.11
N LEU A 493 15.17 16.02 -5.91
CA LEU A 493 16.47 15.66 -5.38
C LEU A 493 16.71 14.16 -5.49
N ASP A 494 17.95 13.79 -5.79
CA ASP A 494 18.45 12.45 -5.54
C ASP A 494 18.51 12.14 -4.04
N THR A 495 18.77 10.89 -3.70
CA THR A 495 18.85 10.44 -2.30
C THR A 495 20.04 11.01 -1.56
N TYR A 496 21.01 11.63 -2.24
CA TYR A 496 22.13 12.37 -1.65
C TYR A 496 21.81 13.87 -1.43
N GLY A 497 20.60 14.32 -1.78
CA GLY A 497 20.13 15.71 -1.64
C GLY A 497 20.64 16.66 -2.73
N ASN A 498 21.03 16.15 -3.90
CA ASN A 498 21.43 16.96 -5.05
C ASN A 498 20.30 16.97 -6.09
N ALA A 499 20.09 18.11 -6.74
CA ALA A 499 19.06 18.25 -7.75
C ALA A 499 19.37 17.40 -8.98
N VAL A 500 18.35 16.70 -9.47
CA VAL A 500 18.39 15.85 -10.68
C VAL A 500 17.37 16.29 -11.73
N ALA A 501 16.21 16.79 -11.29
CA ALA A 501 15.20 17.38 -12.16
C ALA A 501 14.66 18.70 -11.56
N ILE A 502 14.03 19.47 -12.43
CA ILE A 502 13.39 20.75 -12.14
C ILE A 502 12.11 20.84 -12.98
N GLU A 503 11.14 21.55 -12.44
CA GLU A 503 9.99 22.07 -13.18
C GLU A 503 9.73 23.50 -12.70
N GLY A 504 9.08 24.30 -13.53
CA GLY A 504 8.49 25.55 -13.08
C GLY A 504 7.55 25.24 -11.93
N ALA A 505 7.47 26.12 -10.93
CA ALA A 505 6.32 26.04 -10.06
C ALA A 505 5.10 26.22 -10.95
N GLU A 506 4.14 25.30 -10.89
CA GLU A 506 2.90 25.44 -11.61
C GLU A 506 2.33 26.83 -11.32
N ASP A 507 1.77 27.48 -12.34
CA ASP A 507 1.05 28.73 -12.11
C ASP A 507 0.04 28.48 -11.00
N SER A 508 0.29 29.06 -9.82
CA SER A 508 -0.56 28.82 -8.69
C SER A 508 -1.92 29.36 -9.03
N VAL A 509 -2.97 28.65 -8.64
CA VAL A 509 -4.33 29.16 -8.73
C VAL A 509 -4.42 30.57 -8.10
N ASP A 510 -3.63 30.83 -7.05
CA ASP A 510 -3.52 32.11 -6.33
C ASP A 510 -2.97 33.27 -7.18
N ASP A 511 -2.23 32.99 -8.25
CA ASP A 511 -1.71 34.01 -9.16
C ASP A 511 -2.83 34.64 -10.01
N TYR A 512 -3.99 34.01 -10.05
CA TYR A 512 -5.14 34.45 -10.83
C TYR A 512 -6.15 35.20 -9.98
N LEU A 513 -6.69 36.27 -10.57
CA LEU A 513 -7.89 36.93 -10.07
C LEU A 513 -8.90 37.15 -11.18
N PHE A 514 -10.18 37.27 -10.80
CA PHE A 514 -11.28 37.50 -11.73
C PHE A 514 -11.91 38.87 -11.49
N VAL A 515 -12.06 39.66 -12.56
CA VAL A 515 -12.57 41.04 -12.46
C VAL A 515 -14.09 41.06 -12.57
N THR A 516 -14.78 41.35 -11.46
CA THR A 516 -16.25 41.44 -11.38
C THR A 516 -16.78 42.86 -11.61
N GLY A 517 -15.91 43.87 -11.56
CA GLY A 517 -16.31 45.24 -11.88
C GLY A 517 -15.16 46.22 -11.88
N VAL A 518 -15.36 47.38 -12.51
CA VAL A 518 -14.33 48.42 -12.64
C VAL A 518 -14.90 49.77 -12.24
N ASP A 519 -14.17 50.49 -11.40
CA ASP A 519 -14.54 51.80 -10.86
C ASP A 519 -13.38 52.79 -10.98
N SER A 520 -13.66 54.10 -10.92
CA SER A 520 -12.63 55.13 -10.92
C SER A 520 -12.97 56.31 -10.03
N ALA A 521 -11.95 56.86 -9.38
CA ALA A 521 -12.05 58.08 -8.58
C ALA A 521 -10.91 59.03 -8.94
N TYR A 522 -11.22 60.27 -9.32
CA TYR A 522 -10.25 61.32 -9.64
C TYR A 522 -9.18 61.00 -10.73
N GLY A 523 -9.35 59.92 -11.49
CA GLY A 523 -8.44 59.49 -12.55
C GLY A 523 -7.76 58.16 -12.26
N ASP A 524 -7.77 57.75 -10.99
CA ASP A 524 -7.22 56.49 -10.49
C ASP A 524 -8.21 55.35 -10.81
N VAL A 525 -7.65 54.19 -11.15
CA VAL A 525 -8.41 53.00 -11.56
C VAL A 525 -8.46 52.03 -10.40
N SER A 526 -9.65 51.52 -10.13
CA SER A 526 -9.86 50.48 -9.13
C SER A 526 -10.73 49.37 -9.72
N ALA A 527 -10.52 48.13 -9.29
CA ALA A 527 -11.29 46.98 -9.73
C ALA A 527 -11.90 46.26 -8.53
N LYS A 528 -13.10 45.73 -8.70
CA LYS A 528 -13.62 44.67 -7.85
C LYS A 528 -13.16 43.35 -8.42
N VAL A 529 -12.53 42.54 -7.59
CA VAL A 529 -11.93 41.28 -7.98
C VAL A 529 -12.33 40.17 -7.01
N VAL A 530 -12.35 38.95 -7.53
CA VAL A 530 -12.45 37.71 -6.75
C VAL A 530 -11.09 37.02 -6.88
N PHE A 531 -10.43 36.71 -5.76
CA PHE A 531 -9.19 35.94 -5.73
C PHE A 531 -9.47 34.43 -5.79
N ALA A 532 -8.41 33.63 -5.96
CA ALA A 532 -8.50 32.18 -6.05
C ALA A 532 -9.06 31.51 -4.79
N ASP A 533 -8.92 32.14 -3.64
CA ASP A 533 -9.51 31.72 -2.37
C ASP A 533 -10.99 32.12 -2.22
N GLY A 534 -11.58 32.71 -3.27
CA GLY A 534 -12.96 33.18 -3.31
C GLY A 534 -13.18 34.55 -2.67
N THR A 535 -12.15 35.19 -2.11
CA THR A 535 -12.34 36.49 -1.45
C THR A 535 -12.60 37.61 -2.45
N GLU A 536 -13.65 38.39 -2.20
CA GLU A 536 -13.93 39.62 -2.93
C GLU A 536 -13.23 40.83 -2.30
N GLU A 537 -12.45 41.56 -3.11
CA GLU A 537 -11.85 42.83 -2.69
C GLU A 537 -12.00 43.93 -3.75
N LYS A 538 -11.97 45.18 -3.29
CA LYS A 538 -11.77 46.33 -4.17
C LYS A 538 -10.30 46.75 -4.11
N ILE A 539 -9.58 46.54 -5.19
CA ILE A 539 -8.15 46.84 -5.33
C ILE A 539 -7.92 48.11 -6.16
N ASP A 540 -6.83 48.84 -5.86
CA ASP A 540 -6.34 49.97 -6.65
C ASP A 540 -5.30 49.46 -7.67
N ILE A 541 -5.44 49.84 -8.94
CA ILE A 541 -4.63 49.33 -10.06
C ILE A 541 -3.56 50.36 -10.44
N ASP A 542 -2.29 49.97 -10.41
CA ASP A 542 -1.16 50.81 -10.88
C ASP A 542 -0.90 50.57 -12.37
N GLU A 543 -0.50 49.34 -12.75
CA GLU A 543 -0.24 48.98 -14.15
C GLU A 543 -1.15 47.88 -14.70
N ILE A 544 -1.31 47.86 -16.02
CA ILE A 544 -1.88 46.73 -16.77
C ILE A 544 -0.88 46.38 -17.88
N ASP A 545 -0.51 45.12 -18.12
CA ASP A 545 0.45 44.73 -19.18
C ASP A 545 1.72 45.64 -19.25
N GLY A 546 2.25 46.05 -18.10
CA GLY A 546 3.45 46.92 -17.98
C GLY A 546 3.28 48.39 -18.36
N VAL A 547 2.07 48.95 -18.28
CA VAL A 547 1.79 50.38 -18.55
C VAL A 547 0.75 50.92 -17.56
N ASP A 548 0.91 52.16 -17.09
CA ASP A 548 -0.01 52.81 -16.13
C ASP A 548 -1.49 52.70 -16.53
N ALA A 549 -2.31 52.31 -15.56
CA ALA A 549 -3.76 52.34 -15.63
C ALA A 549 -4.27 53.79 -15.52
N TYR A 550 -5.33 54.13 -16.25
CA TYR A 550 -5.91 55.46 -16.19
C TYR A 550 -7.36 55.50 -16.63
N TRP A 551 -8.14 56.43 -16.07
CA TRP A 551 -9.51 56.72 -16.55
C TRP A 551 -9.73 58.21 -16.81
N LYS A 552 -9.67 58.64 -18.08
CA LYS A 552 -9.83 60.05 -18.49
C LYS A 552 -11.20 60.38 -19.11
N GLY A 553 -12.02 59.36 -19.39
CA GLY A 553 -13.38 59.51 -19.91
C GLY A 553 -13.92 58.25 -20.56
N THR A 554 -15.10 58.30 -21.17
CA THR A 554 -15.83 57.12 -21.72
C THR A 554 -15.10 56.38 -22.86
N GLY A 555 -14.08 56.98 -23.49
CA GLY A 555 -13.33 56.37 -24.60
C GLY A 555 -11.82 56.56 -24.56
N ASP A 556 -11.28 57.13 -23.49
CA ASP A 556 -9.82 57.26 -23.25
C ASP A 556 -9.55 56.75 -21.83
N LYS A 557 -9.38 55.43 -21.73
CA LYS A 557 -9.17 54.72 -20.48
C LYS A 557 -8.33 53.47 -20.74
N ARG A 558 -7.53 53.09 -19.75
CA ARG A 558 -6.81 51.83 -19.68
C ARG A 558 -7.13 51.20 -18.35
N VAL A 559 -8.05 50.24 -18.40
CA VAL A 559 -8.70 49.63 -17.25
C VAL A 559 -8.83 48.13 -17.53
N PRO A 560 -8.88 47.27 -16.50
CA PRO A 560 -9.13 45.86 -16.72
C PRO A 560 -10.51 45.62 -17.34
N THR A 561 -10.71 44.47 -17.97
CA THR A 561 -11.99 44.11 -18.57
C THR A 561 -12.78 43.25 -17.60
N GLU A 562 -14.03 43.64 -17.34
CA GLU A 562 -14.97 42.85 -16.54
C GLU A 562 -15.20 41.46 -17.19
N GLY A 563 -15.31 40.43 -16.36
CA GLY A 563 -15.47 39.04 -16.79
C GLY A 563 -14.20 38.37 -17.31
N HIS A 564 -13.03 38.98 -17.10
CA HIS A 564 -11.73 38.43 -17.52
C HIS A 564 -10.85 38.09 -16.32
N ILE A 565 -9.94 37.15 -16.55
CA ILE A 565 -8.92 36.72 -15.60
C ILE A 565 -7.63 37.47 -15.90
N TYR A 566 -6.91 37.83 -14.85
CA TYR A 566 -5.59 38.44 -14.93
C TYR A 566 -4.65 37.72 -13.97
N LYS A 567 -3.37 37.61 -14.34
CA LYS A 567 -2.33 37.41 -13.34
C LYS A 567 -2.09 38.72 -12.60
N TRP A 568 -1.75 38.66 -11.32
CA TRP A 568 -1.56 39.87 -10.52
C TRP A 568 -0.28 39.83 -9.69
N ASN A 569 0.26 41.02 -9.43
CA ASN A 569 1.32 41.24 -8.47
C ASN A 569 0.97 42.46 -7.61
N GLN A 570 1.35 42.45 -6.33
CA GLN A 570 1.10 43.58 -5.44
C GLN A 570 2.40 44.31 -5.08
N SER A 571 2.41 45.62 -5.34
CA SER A 571 3.50 46.52 -4.98
C SER A 571 3.01 47.55 -3.96
N GLY A 572 3.27 47.27 -2.68
CA GLY A 572 2.79 48.14 -1.59
C GLY A 572 1.28 48.00 -1.37
N SER A 573 0.50 49.00 -1.79
CA SER A 573 -0.98 48.98 -1.69
C SER A 573 -1.68 48.95 -3.05
N GLU A 574 -0.93 48.95 -4.15
CA GLU A 574 -1.43 48.99 -5.52
C GLU A 574 -1.07 47.68 -6.24
N TYR A 575 -1.83 47.34 -7.27
CA TYR A 575 -1.77 46.07 -7.98
C TYR A 575 -1.43 46.26 -9.46
N ASP A 576 -0.54 45.40 -9.96
CA ASP A 576 -0.18 45.28 -11.37
C ASP A 576 -0.87 44.07 -11.96
N LEU A 577 -1.58 44.25 -13.09
CA LEU A 577 -2.34 43.19 -13.74
C LEU A 577 -1.76 42.81 -15.11
N GLU A 578 -1.67 41.52 -15.40
CA GLU A 578 -1.24 41.01 -16.70
C GLU A 578 -2.35 40.22 -17.37
N SER A 579 -2.74 40.64 -18.57
CA SER A 579 -3.77 39.95 -19.36
C SER A 579 -3.29 38.60 -19.88
N ALA A 580 -4.23 37.70 -20.21
CA ALA A 580 -3.95 36.41 -20.82
C ALA A 580 -2.96 36.46 -22.00
N SER A 581 -3.06 37.50 -22.86
CA SER A 581 -2.16 37.66 -23.99
C SER A 581 -0.75 38.14 -23.61
N TYR A 582 -0.58 38.81 -22.47
CA TYR A 582 0.71 39.30 -22.00
C TYR A 582 1.44 38.24 -21.18
N ALA A 583 0.70 37.60 -20.26
CA ALA A 583 1.18 36.52 -19.39
C ALA A 583 1.21 35.13 -20.08
N ASN A 584 0.71 35.02 -21.32
CA ASN A 584 0.69 33.80 -22.14
C ASN A 584 -0.09 32.59 -21.59
N PHE A 585 -1.18 32.81 -20.84
CA PHE A 585 -2.09 31.72 -20.42
C PHE A 585 -3.34 31.63 -21.31
N GLU A 586 -3.94 30.43 -21.44
CA GLU A 586 -5.18 30.24 -22.20
C GLU A 586 -6.39 30.56 -21.31
N GLN A 587 -7.12 31.63 -21.63
CA GLN A 587 -8.38 31.98 -20.97
C GLN A 587 -9.59 31.55 -21.83
N ILE A 588 -10.56 30.91 -21.20
CA ILE A 588 -11.86 30.59 -21.80
C ILE A 588 -12.94 31.48 -21.19
N LEU A 589 -13.73 32.13 -22.04
CA LEU A 589 -14.86 32.96 -21.63
C LEU A 589 -16.18 32.19 -21.77
N PHE A 590 -17.01 32.30 -20.74
CA PHE A 590 -18.39 31.81 -20.67
C PHE A 590 -19.33 32.99 -20.53
N ASP A 591 -20.04 33.35 -21.60
CA ASP A 591 -21.01 34.44 -21.57
C ASP A 591 -22.06 34.27 -22.67
N ALA A 592 -23.05 35.17 -22.71
CA ALA A 592 -24.13 35.11 -23.70
C ALA A 592 -23.66 35.23 -25.16
N SER A 593 -22.47 35.77 -25.41
CA SER A 593 -21.86 35.96 -26.74
C SER A 593 -20.97 34.78 -27.14
N ASN A 594 -20.30 34.15 -26.19
CA ASN A 594 -19.35 33.05 -26.39
C ASN A 594 -19.98 31.65 -26.19
N GLY A 595 -21.15 31.58 -25.55
CA GLY A 595 -21.79 30.34 -25.11
C GLY A 595 -21.63 30.17 -23.60
N LYS A 596 -22.69 29.73 -22.94
CA LYS A 596 -22.68 29.46 -21.51
C LYS A 596 -21.94 28.15 -21.20
N GLY A 597 -21.32 28.09 -20.03
CA GLY A 597 -20.59 26.92 -19.57
C GLY A 597 -21.50 25.87 -18.92
N LYS A 598 -20.98 24.65 -18.84
CA LYS A 598 -21.54 23.57 -18.03
C LYS A 598 -20.40 22.79 -17.36
N VAL A 599 -20.57 22.50 -16.08
CA VAL A 599 -19.74 21.59 -15.29
C VAL A 599 -20.65 20.49 -14.75
N GLU A 600 -20.19 19.25 -14.81
CA GLU A 600 -20.91 18.09 -14.28
C GLU A 600 -20.06 17.53 -13.13
N ARG A 601 -20.68 17.24 -11.98
CA ARG A 601 -20.00 16.55 -10.87
C ARG A 601 -19.62 15.14 -11.33
N ASP A 602 -18.49 14.63 -10.85
CA ASP A 602 -17.95 13.28 -11.15
C ASP A 602 -17.57 13.03 -12.63
N ASN A 603 -17.94 13.93 -13.53
CA ASN A 603 -17.39 14.00 -14.87
C ASN A 603 -16.29 15.05 -14.90
N ALA A 604 -15.06 14.61 -15.16
CA ALA A 604 -13.87 15.42 -15.32
C ALA A 604 -13.91 16.33 -16.57
N SER A 605 -15.04 16.92 -16.94
CA SER A 605 -15.25 17.63 -18.20
C SER A 605 -15.97 18.96 -18.00
N VAL A 606 -15.42 20.00 -18.63
CA VAL A 606 -16.05 21.32 -18.72
C VAL A 606 -16.50 21.57 -20.16
N TYR A 607 -17.72 22.05 -20.32
CA TYR A 607 -18.38 22.26 -21.60
C TYR A 607 -18.70 23.74 -21.83
N ARG A 608 -18.78 24.11 -23.11
CA ARG A 608 -19.39 25.36 -23.56
C ARG A 608 -20.48 25.04 -24.59
N GLY A 609 -21.73 25.19 -24.20
CA GLY A 609 -22.84 24.56 -24.94
C GLY A 609 -22.68 23.03 -24.95
N SER A 610 -22.68 22.42 -26.14
CA SER A 610 -22.46 20.97 -26.31
C SER A 610 -21.00 20.57 -26.50
N ASP A 611 -20.10 21.53 -26.65
CA ASP A 611 -18.70 21.26 -26.99
C ASP A 611 -17.86 21.15 -25.72
N ARG A 612 -17.18 20.01 -25.53
CA ARG A 612 -16.19 19.83 -24.45
C ARG A 612 -14.96 20.70 -24.75
N ILE A 613 -14.58 21.55 -23.80
CA ILE A 613 -13.52 22.56 -23.98
C ILE A 613 -12.29 22.31 -23.11
N GLY A 614 -12.44 21.55 -22.02
CA GLY A 614 -11.36 21.18 -21.11
C GLY A 614 -11.76 20.03 -20.18
N THR A 615 -10.74 19.44 -19.54
CA THR A 615 -10.88 18.42 -18.49
C THR A 615 -10.73 19.09 -17.12
N ALA A 616 -11.36 18.60 -16.06
CA ALA A 616 -11.06 19.02 -14.70
C ALA A 616 -10.53 17.84 -13.89
N ASP A 617 -9.53 18.05 -13.05
CA ASP A 617 -8.87 17.02 -12.23
C ASP A 617 -9.08 17.29 -10.73
N SER A 618 -8.30 16.62 -9.88
CA SER A 618 -8.37 16.76 -8.41
C SER A 618 -7.92 18.14 -7.90
N ASP A 619 -7.16 18.88 -8.72
CA ASP A 619 -6.49 20.12 -8.33
C ASP A 619 -7.14 21.35 -8.98
N THR A 620 -8.02 21.15 -9.98
CA THR A 620 -8.88 22.21 -10.53
C THR A 620 -9.65 22.96 -9.44
N VAL A 621 -9.51 24.28 -9.41
CA VAL A 621 -10.25 25.15 -8.49
C VAL A 621 -11.48 25.77 -9.15
N PHE A 622 -12.63 25.66 -8.51
CA PHE A 622 -13.92 26.17 -8.96
C PHE A 622 -14.41 27.23 -8.00
N ILE A 623 -14.71 28.43 -8.49
CA ILE A 623 -15.09 29.58 -7.66
C ILE A 623 -16.41 30.14 -8.15
N ASN A 624 -17.43 30.11 -7.31
CA ASN A 624 -18.69 30.77 -7.58
C ASN A 624 -18.65 32.21 -7.08
N THR A 625 -18.61 33.13 -8.04
CA THR A 625 -18.52 34.59 -7.85
C THR A 625 -19.83 35.23 -7.36
N ASP A 626 -20.95 34.50 -7.31
CA ASP A 626 -22.21 35.00 -6.75
C ASP A 626 -22.40 34.68 -5.26
N ASP A 627 -21.77 33.61 -4.74
CA ASP A 627 -21.97 33.12 -3.37
C ASP A 627 -20.67 32.79 -2.60
N ASP A 628 -19.52 33.20 -3.14
CA ASP A 628 -18.17 33.06 -2.59
C ASP A 628 -17.74 31.60 -2.29
N LYS A 629 -18.41 30.60 -2.90
CA LYS A 629 -18.03 29.19 -2.73
C LYS A 629 -16.81 28.82 -3.56
N VAL A 630 -15.90 28.08 -2.94
CA VAL A 630 -14.71 27.52 -3.58
C VAL A 630 -14.70 26.01 -3.41
N TRP A 631 -14.51 25.29 -4.52
CA TRP A 631 -14.29 23.85 -4.53
C TRP A 631 -12.94 23.56 -5.17
N THR A 632 -12.23 22.56 -4.65
CA THR A 632 -11.01 22.03 -5.27
C THR A 632 -11.28 20.59 -5.68
N GLY A 633 -11.09 20.29 -6.96
CA GLY A 633 -11.28 18.97 -7.55
C GLY A 633 -12.66 18.73 -8.17
N TYR A 634 -12.69 18.08 -9.33
CA TYR A 634 -13.93 17.82 -10.11
C TYR A 634 -14.98 16.99 -9.37
N LYS A 635 -14.57 16.18 -8.39
CA LYS A 635 -15.49 15.39 -7.56
C LYS A 635 -16.23 16.23 -6.51
N ASN A 636 -15.67 17.40 -6.18
CA ASN A 636 -16.17 18.23 -5.09
C ASN A 636 -17.06 19.38 -5.59
N VAL A 637 -16.96 19.76 -6.87
CA VAL A 637 -17.81 20.79 -7.45
C VAL A 637 -19.20 20.24 -7.75
N SER A 638 -20.25 20.98 -7.37
CA SER A 638 -21.62 20.66 -7.78
C SER A 638 -21.78 20.76 -9.30
N SER A 639 -22.64 19.93 -9.90
CA SER A 639 -23.09 20.14 -11.28
C SER A 639 -23.68 21.55 -11.45
N GLN A 640 -23.29 22.27 -12.49
CA GLN A 640 -23.71 23.65 -12.74
C GLN A 640 -23.98 23.82 -14.24
N GLU A 641 -25.18 24.30 -14.58
CA GLU A 641 -25.54 24.68 -15.95
C GLU A 641 -25.62 26.20 -16.10
N ASP A 642 -25.59 26.64 -17.36
CA ASP A 642 -25.77 28.04 -17.71
C ASP A 642 -24.71 28.98 -17.09
N ILE A 643 -23.51 28.45 -16.83
CA ILE A 643 -22.38 29.16 -16.22
C ILE A 643 -22.00 30.39 -17.06
N VAL A 644 -21.81 31.51 -16.37
CA VAL A 644 -21.20 32.74 -16.90
C VAL A 644 -19.95 33.05 -16.09
N GLY A 645 -18.83 33.34 -16.75
CA GLY A 645 -17.55 33.57 -16.08
C GLY A 645 -16.36 33.30 -17.00
N ALA A 646 -15.24 32.86 -16.43
CA ALA A 646 -14.04 32.56 -17.17
C ALA A 646 -13.23 31.43 -16.51
N ALA A 647 -12.51 30.66 -17.32
CA ALA A 647 -11.56 29.66 -16.85
C ALA A 647 -10.16 29.92 -17.39
N VAL A 648 -9.15 29.49 -16.64
CA VAL A 648 -7.79 29.27 -17.15
C VAL A 648 -7.66 27.80 -17.52
N LYS A 649 -7.02 27.54 -18.65
CA LYS A 649 -6.74 26.21 -19.15
C LYS A 649 -5.26 26.06 -19.41
N ASP A 650 -4.72 24.92 -19.01
CA ASP A 650 -3.36 24.49 -19.32
C ASP A 650 -3.32 23.03 -19.77
N ASP A 651 -2.57 22.73 -20.83
CA ASP A 651 -2.51 21.44 -21.54
C ASP A 651 -3.81 20.60 -21.63
N GLY A 652 -4.95 21.26 -21.84
CA GLY A 652 -6.25 20.54 -21.94
C GLY A 652 -7.01 20.38 -20.62
N VAL A 653 -6.41 20.73 -19.49
CA VAL A 653 -6.97 20.72 -18.14
C VAL A 653 -7.36 22.15 -17.73
N ILE A 654 -8.47 22.29 -17.02
CA ILE A 654 -8.92 23.55 -16.41
C ILE A 654 -8.22 23.67 -15.07
N THR A 655 -7.41 24.73 -14.89
CA THR A 655 -6.68 24.97 -13.64
C THR A 655 -7.56 25.69 -12.62
N ILE A 656 -8.28 26.73 -13.08
CA ILE A 656 -9.19 27.52 -12.26
C ILE A 656 -10.39 27.99 -13.10
N LEU A 657 -11.60 27.92 -12.54
CA LEU A 657 -12.86 28.37 -13.15
C LEU A 657 -13.61 29.31 -12.21
N PHE A 658 -13.68 30.58 -12.58
CA PHE A 658 -14.57 31.56 -11.96
C PHE A 658 -15.91 31.54 -12.67
N MET A 659 -17.00 31.35 -11.93
CA MET A 659 -18.33 31.18 -12.48
C MET A 659 -19.41 31.91 -11.68
N SER A 660 -20.52 32.18 -12.34
CA SER A 660 -21.81 32.64 -11.79
C SER A 660 -22.88 31.80 -12.49
N SER A 661 -23.85 31.25 -11.75
CA SER A 661 -24.87 30.35 -12.31
C SER A 661 -26.29 30.87 -12.09
N SER A 662 -27.21 30.53 -13.00
CA SER A 662 -28.59 31.05 -12.98
C SER A 662 -29.68 29.98 -12.82
N SER A 663 -29.31 28.70 -12.71
CA SER A 663 -30.23 27.58 -12.52
C SER A 663 -29.54 26.38 -11.88
N GLY A 664 -30.16 25.82 -10.84
CA GLY A 664 -29.73 24.56 -10.21
C GLY A 664 -29.72 23.39 -11.19
N SER A 665 -28.86 22.43 -10.89
CA SER A 665 -28.46 21.23 -11.64
C SER A 665 -29.60 20.28 -12.05
N SER A 666 -29.22 19.30 -12.88
CA SER A 666 -29.79 17.94 -12.82
C SER A 666 -29.87 17.45 -11.37
N ALA A 667 -30.87 16.65 -11.04
CA ALA A 667 -31.03 16.12 -9.69
C ALA A 667 -29.95 15.07 -9.41
N GLU A 668 -29.09 15.30 -8.40
CA GLU A 668 -28.06 14.36 -7.94
C GLU A 668 -28.58 13.49 -6.77
N ASP A 669 -27.85 12.45 -6.36
CA ASP A 669 -28.32 11.47 -5.36
C ASP A 669 -28.46 12.05 -3.94
N ASP A 670 -27.55 12.94 -3.55
CA ASP A 670 -27.57 13.70 -2.29
C ASP A 670 -28.57 14.86 -2.27
N ASP A 671 -29.19 15.17 -3.40
CA ASP A 671 -30.36 16.06 -3.48
C ASP A 671 -31.68 15.34 -3.16
N PHE A 672 -31.67 14.01 -3.05
CA PHE A 672 -32.83 13.26 -2.59
C PHE A 672 -32.71 12.91 -1.11
N VAL A 673 -33.61 13.49 -0.31
CA VAL A 673 -33.71 13.23 1.12
C VAL A 673 -35.02 12.53 1.45
N PHE A 674 -34.92 11.37 2.12
CA PHE A 674 -36.09 10.69 2.65
C PHE A 674 -36.43 11.23 4.05
N ILE A 675 -37.62 11.79 4.19
CA ILE A 675 -38.12 12.34 5.46
C ILE A 675 -39.10 11.34 6.09
N SER A 676 -38.71 10.70 7.20
CA SER A 676 -39.58 9.78 7.95
C SER A 676 -40.31 10.46 9.12
N GLY A 677 -39.98 11.71 9.44
CA GLY A 677 -40.67 12.54 10.42
C GLY A 677 -40.73 14.01 10.01
N THR A 678 -41.93 14.60 10.01
CA THR A 678 -42.22 15.93 9.44
C THR A 678 -42.23 17.06 10.45
N ASP A 679 -41.90 16.78 11.72
CA ASP A 679 -41.82 17.79 12.78
C ASP A 679 -40.35 18.25 12.94
N PRO A 680 -39.98 19.45 12.44
CA PRO A 680 -38.60 19.94 12.59
C PRO A 680 -38.35 20.51 13.99
N GLU A 681 -37.12 20.40 14.44
CA GLU A 681 -36.58 21.17 15.56
C GLU A 681 -36.14 22.55 15.06
N VAL A 682 -36.48 23.61 15.81
CA VAL A 682 -36.05 24.97 15.47
C VAL A 682 -34.67 25.21 16.05
N VAL A 683 -33.69 25.44 15.19
CA VAL A 683 -32.32 25.77 15.57
C VAL A 683 -32.05 27.23 15.22
N ASN A 684 -31.35 27.95 16.11
CA ASN A 684 -30.91 29.31 15.81
C ASN A 684 -29.42 29.26 15.54
N ASP A 685 -29.01 29.72 14.36
CA ASP A 685 -27.61 29.95 14.03
C ASP A 685 -27.43 31.41 13.60
N ASN A 686 -26.44 32.09 14.19
CA ASN A 686 -26.12 33.50 13.94
C ASN A 686 -27.29 34.53 13.89
N GLY A 687 -28.47 34.19 14.42
CA GLY A 687 -29.66 35.06 14.42
C GLY A 687 -30.73 34.66 13.41
N ASP A 688 -30.44 33.69 12.54
CA ASP A 688 -31.38 33.10 11.59
C ASP A 688 -32.05 31.86 12.15
N LYS A 689 -33.30 31.65 11.72
CA LYS A 689 -34.18 30.61 12.24
C LYS A 689 -34.22 29.43 11.26
N LEU A 690 -33.54 28.35 11.62
CA LEU A 690 -33.42 27.12 10.84
C LEU A 690 -34.40 26.05 11.33
N TYR A 691 -34.75 25.11 10.45
CA TYR A 691 -35.65 24.00 10.71
C TYR A 691 -34.95 22.67 10.42
N GLN A 692 -34.59 21.93 11.47
CA GLN A 692 -33.82 20.69 11.40
C GLN A 692 -34.71 19.45 11.53
N TYR A 693 -34.68 18.59 10.52
CA TYR A 693 -35.40 17.31 10.47
C TYR A 693 -34.47 16.17 10.90
N ASN A 694 -34.58 15.77 12.17
CA ASN A 694 -33.75 14.71 12.78
C ASN A 694 -34.08 13.28 12.30
N SER A 695 -35.16 13.14 11.54
CA SER A 695 -35.63 11.88 10.95
C SER A 695 -35.53 11.95 9.44
N ALA A 696 -34.34 12.31 8.96
CA ALA A 696 -33.98 12.45 7.56
C ALA A 696 -32.87 11.46 7.18
N TYR A 697 -32.94 10.94 5.95
CA TYR A 697 -32.03 9.93 5.44
C TYR A 697 -31.60 10.30 4.01
N ILE A 698 -30.32 10.18 3.72
CA ILE A 698 -29.74 10.34 2.38
C ILE A 698 -29.07 9.01 2.04
N ASN A 699 -29.37 8.45 0.86
CA ASN A 699 -28.87 7.14 0.45
C ASN A 699 -29.10 6.01 1.48
N GLY A 700 -30.18 6.11 2.26
CA GLY A 700 -30.56 5.12 3.29
C GLY A 700 -29.81 5.25 4.61
N GLU A 701 -28.81 6.13 4.69
CA GLU A 701 -28.13 6.48 5.93
C GLU A 701 -28.79 7.66 6.62
N LYS A 702 -28.85 7.62 7.96
CA LYS A 702 -29.46 8.69 8.75
C LYS A 702 -28.53 9.90 8.80
N VAL A 703 -29.03 11.07 8.45
CA VAL A 703 -28.24 12.32 8.46
C VAL A 703 -27.86 12.70 9.89
N GLU A 704 -26.56 12.63 10.21
CA GLU A 704 -26.02 13.06 11.50
C GLU A 704 -26.17 14.58 11.63
N GLY A 705 -26.83 15.05 12.70
CA GLY A 705 -27.22 16.45 12.82
C GLY A 705 -28.50 16.85 12.07
N GLY A 706 -29.18 15.90 11.41
CA GLY A 706 -30.48 16.12 10.76
C GLY A 706 -30.41 16.95 9.47
N PHE A 707 -31.46 16.86 8.66
CA PHE A 707 -31.57 17.64 7.42
C PHE A 707 -32.08 19.05 7.71
N ILE A 708 -31.35 20.09 7.31
CA ILE A 708 -31.66 21.47 7.69
C ILE A 708 -32.30 22.23 6.51
N VAL A 709 -33.38 22.92 6.82
CA VAL A 709 -34.09 23.84 5.91
C VAL A 709 -34.04 25.24 6.49
N SER A 710 -33.59 26.21 5.69
CA SER A 710 -33.45 27.61 6.13
C SER A 710 -34.62 28.50 5.71
N SER A 711 -35.45 28.07 4.76
CA SER A 711 -36.62 28.82 4.31
C SER A 711 -37.92 28.35 4.98
N SER A 712 -38.79 29.30 5.34
CA SER A 712 -40.11 28.95 5.89
C SER A 712 -41.03 28.32 4.84
N SER A 713 -40.82 28.60 3.55
CA SER A 713 -41.54 27.96 2.44
C SER A 713 -41.18 26.49 2.32
N ALA A 714 -39.90 26.12 2.26
CA ALA A 714 -39.49 24.73 2.17
C ALA A 714 -39.90 23.93 3.42
N LYS A 715 -39.89 24.56 4.60
CA LYS A 715 -40.43 23.95 5.81
C LYS A 715 -41.95 23.74 5.75
N ASP A 716 -42.69 24.60 5.06
CA ASP A 716 -44.13 24.44 4.86
C ASP A 716 -44.45 23.42 3.74
N ASP A 717 -43.49 23.04 2.90
CA ASP A 717 -43.61 22.00 1.87
C ASP A 717 -43.34 20.59 2.41
N ILE A 718 -42.59 20.44 3.51
CA ILE A 718 -42.34 19.15 4.18
C ILE A 718 -43.48 18.82 5.16
N VAL A 719 -44.60 18.36 4.62
CA VAL A 719 -45.81 18.03 5.40
C VAL A 719 -46.17 16.54 5.42
N THR A 720 -45.56 15.71 4.58
CA THR A 720 -45.77 14.27 4.50
C THR A 720 -44.46 13.49 4.59
N LYS A 721 -44.56 12.18 4.83
CA LYS A 721 -43.39 11.29 4.92
C LYS A 721 -43.12 10.72 3.55
N GLY A 722 -41.89 10.84 3.07
CA GLY A 722 -41.58 10.49 1.69
C GLY A 722 -40.23 11.01 1.22
N LEU A 723 -39.96 10.76 -0.05
CA LEU A 723 -38.75 11.22 -0.73
C LEU A 723 -38.96 12.63 -1.24
N TYR A 724 -38.11 13.56 -0.81
CA TYR A 724 -38.07 14.94 -1.24
C TYR A 724 -36.83 15.17 -2.09
N GLN A 725 -36.97 15.92 -3.17
CA GLN A 725 -35.87 16.47 -3.95
C GLN A 725 -35.61 17.89 -3.48
N VAL A 726 -34.36 18.20 -3.15
CA VAL A 726 -33.89 19.56 -2.92
C VAL A 726 -33.71 20.23 -4.26
N THR A 727 -34.48 21.29 -4.52
CA THR A 727 -34.41 22.02 -5.79
C THR A 727 -33.61 23.31 -5.69
N LYS A 728 -33.37 23.80 -4.47
CA LYS A 728 -32.45 24.90 -4.16
C LYS A 728 -31.91 24.79 -2.74
N ARG A 729 -30.66 25.23 -2.56
CA ARG A 729 -29.96 25.36 -1.27
C ARG A 729 -29.49 26.80 -1.06
N ASP A 730 -29.10 27.15 0.16
CA ASP A 730 -28.41 28.41 0.47
C ASP A 730 -26.88 28.21 0.60
N ASN A 731 -26.23 29.25 1.13
CA ASN A 731 -24.77 29.32 1.23
C ASN A 731 -24.22 28.38 2.30
N ASP A 732 -25.02 28.01 3.31
CA ASP A 732 -24.66 27.08 4.38
C ASP A 732 -25.07 25.63 4.04
N ASP A 733 -25.39 25.37 2.78
CA ASP A 733 -25.88 24.08 2.24
C ASP A 733 -27.25 23.65 2.82
N HIS A 734 -27.99 24.57 3.45
CA HIS A 734 -29.34 24.29 3.92
C HIS A 734 -30.34 24.38 2.76
N ALA A 735 -31.32 23.49 2.74
CA ALA A 735 -32.33 23.52 1.68
C ALA A 735 -33.23 24.77 1.80
N THR A 736 -33.48 25.43 0.67
CA THR A 736 -34.34 26.62 0.57
C THR A 736 -35.60 26.37 -0.27
N GLU A 737 -35.56 25.41 -1.20
CA GLU A 737 -36.72 24.90 -1.92
C GLU A 737 -36.63 23.37 -1.99
N VAL A 738 -37.72 22.70 -1.66
CA VAL A 738 -37.84 21.24 -1.71
C VAL A 738 -39.13 20.86 -2.41
N LYS A 739 -39.14 19.67 -3.03
CA LYS A 739 -40.29 19.14 -3.75
C LYS A 739 -40.51 17.70 -3.34
N LEU A 740 -41.71 17.35 -2.88
CA LEU A 740 -42.07 15.95 -2.65
C LEU A 740 -42.13 15.20 -4.00
N VAL A 741 -41.37 14.12 -4.12
CA VAL A 741 -41.30 13.28 -5.33
C VAL A 741 -42.03 11.96 -5.14
N VAL A 742 -41.89 11.32 -3.98
CA VAL A 742 -42.60 10.08 -3.62
C VAL A 742 -43.25 10.23 -2.24
N ASP A 743 -44.57 10.07 -2.16
CA ASP A 743 -45.27 9.96 -0.87
C ASP A 743 -45.26 8.49 -0.41
N ALA A 744 -44.48 8.21 0.64
CA ALA A 744 -44.26 6.84 1.13
C ALA A 744 -45.45 6.30 1.95
N THR A 745 -46.36 7.18 2.39
CA THR A 745 -47.50 6.84 3.25
C THR A 745 -48.85 6.88 2.54
N ALA A 746 -48.88 7.25 1.25
CA ALA A 746 -50.07 7.25 0.43
C ALA A 746 -50.36 5.86 -0.17
N ASP A 747 -51.47 5.24 0.24
CA ASP A 747 -51.97 3.99 -0.35
C ASP A 747 -52.89 4.22 -1.58
N LYS A 748 -53.26 3.15 -2.27
CA LYS A 748 -54.20 3.19 -3.42
C LYS A 748 -55.63 3.65 -3.05
N LYS A 749 -55.95 3.97 -1.78
CA LYS A 749 -57.32 4.21 -1.26
C LYS A 749 -57.57 5.61 -0.66
N GLY A 750 -56.56 6.48 -0.52
CA GLY A 750 -56.67 7.81 0.13
C GLY A 750 -56.77 9.06 -0.77
N ASN A 751 -57.13 10.22 -0.18
CA ASN A 751 -57.09 11.56 -0.81
C ASN A 751 -55.68 12.19 -0.66
N TYR A 752 -55.14 12.77 -1.73
CA TYR A 752 -53.72 13.14 -1.87
C TYR A 752 -53.49 14.63 -2.20
N GLU A 753 -52.29 15.13 -1.90
CA GLU A 753 -51.78 16.41 -2.42
C GLU A 753 -51.30 16.27 -3.88
N SER A 754 -51.46 17.34 -4.66
CA SER A 754 -51.30 17.33 -6.11
C SER A 754 -49.81 17.39 -6.54
N GLY A 755 -49.21 16.26 -6.95
CA GLY A 755 -47.99 16.29 -7.78
C GLY A 755 -46.90 15.23 -7.54
N ALA A 756 -46.98 14.42 -6.47
CA ALA A 756 -46.02 13.35 -6.16
C ALA A 756 -46.54 11.95 -6.56
N LEU A 757 -45.62 11.00 -6.79
CA LEU A 757 -45.94 9.59 -7.03
C LEU A 757 -46.32 8.89 -5.72
N LYS A 758 -47.25 7.94 -5.78
CA LYS A 758 -47.64 7.16 -4.58
C LYS A 758 -46.72 5.96 -4.38
N ALA A 759 -46.48 5.60 -3.13
CA ALA A 759 -45.61 4.48 -2.71
C ALA A 759 -45.71 3.22 -3.57
N PHE A 760 -46.92 2.80 -3.98
CA PHE A 760 -47.15 1.54 -4.71
C PHE A 760 -47.67 1.74 -6.14
N GLU A 761 -47.43 2.91 -6.73
CA GLU A 761 -47.72 3.18 -8.15
C GLU A 761 -46.62 2.66 -9.08
N SER A 762 -45.36 2.71 -8.66
CA SER A 762 -44.25 2.04 -9.35
C SER A 762 -43.77 0.82 -8.56
N TYR A 763 -43.54 -0.29 -9.27
CA TYR A 763 -43.12 -1.57 -8.71
C TYR A 763 -42.28 -2.36 -9.73
N ALA A 764 -41.38 -3.21 -9.24
CA ALA A 764 -40.53 -4.02 -10.11
C ALA A 764 -41.30 -5.22 -10.71
N THR A 765 -41.24 -5.37 -12.03
CA THR A 765 -41.71 -6.57 -12.74
C THR A 765 -40.61 -7.62 -12.89
N TYR A 766 -39.35 -7.22 -12.79
CA TYR A 766 -38.18 -8.07 -12.82
C TYR A 766 -37.02 -7.42 -12.04
N ALA A 767 -36.29 -8.19 -11.22
CA ALA A 767 -35.19 -7.67 -10.39
C ALA A 767 -34.18 -8.79 -10.08
N LYS A 768 -33.53 -9.34 -11.11
CA LYS A 768 -32.60 -10.49 -10.99
C LYS A 768 -31.52 -10.42 -12.05
N LYS A 769 -30.33 -10.97 -11.77
CA LYS A 769 -29.19 -11.00 -12.73
C LYS A 769 -28.85 -9.59 -13.23
N ASP A 770 -28.67 -8.66 -12.30
CA ASP A 770 -28.13 -7.31 -12.57
C ASP A 770 -29.05 -6.44 -13.46
N ILE A 771 -30.31 -6.84 -13.61
CA ILE A 771 -31.34 -6.10 -14.36
C ILE A 771 -32.56 -5.86 -13.47
N LEU A 772 -32.97 -4.59 -13.40
CA LEU A 772 -34.18 -4.11 -12.74
C LEU A 772 -35.13 -3.54 -13.80
N SER A 773 -36.34 -4.09 -13.89
CA SER A 773 -37.40 -3.60 -14.78
C SER A 773 -38.61 -3.18 -13.95
N LEU A 774 -39.05 -1.94 -14.14
CA LEU A 774 -40.25 -1.37 -13.52
C LEU A 774 -41.50 -1.65 -14.37
N ASN A 775 -42.68 -1.48 -13.79
CA ASN A 775 -43.97 -1.65 -14.49
C ASN A 775 -44.21 -0.61 -15.59
N ASP A 776 -43.66 0.58 -15.44
CA ASP A 776 -43.64 1.68 -16.40
C ASP A 776 -42.46 2.62 -16.09
N GLY A 777 -42.27 3.64 -16.93
CA GLY A 777 -41.20 4.62 -16.76
C GLY A 777 -41.50 5.70 -15.73
N ASP A 778 -42.69 5.72 -15.10
CA ASP A 778 -43.04 6.77 -14.13
C ASP A 778 -42.24 6.59 -12.82
N GLY A 779 -41.70 5.40 -12.57
CA GLY A 779 -40.80 5.13 -11.44
C GLY A 779 -39.35 5.61 -11.64
N ASN A 780 -39.02 6.16 -12.82
CA ASN A 780 -37.74 6.78 -13.06
C ASN A 780 -37.77 8.27 -12.67
N LEU A 781 -36.98 8.67 -11.68
CA LEU A 781 -36.99 10.03 -11.16
C LEU A 781 -36.00 10.97 -11.87
N THR A 782 -35.10 10.47 -12.73
CA THR A 782 -34.03 11.24 -13.42
C THR A 782 -34.43 11.86 -14.76
N ALA A 783 -35.69 12.31 -14.91
CA ALA A 783 -36.18 13.02 -16.11
C ALA A 783 -36.23 12.19 -17.43
N GLY A 784 -36.41 10.88 -17.33
CA GLY A 784 -36.57 9.96 -18.47
C GLY A 784 -37.89 9.17 -18.50
N SER A 785 -38.10 8.36 -19.54
CA SER A 785 -39.23 7.41 -19.65
C SER A 785 -38.76 5.94 -19.68
N GLN A 786 -37.51 5.69 -19.32
CA GLN A 786 -36.93 4.35 -19.21
C GLN A 786 -37.61 3.56 -18.10
N SER A 787 -37.85 2.28 -18.35
CA SER A 787 -38.38 1.33 -17.36
C SER A 787 -37.42 0.18 -17.08
N ASP A 788 -36.30 0.09 -17.79
CA ASP A 788 -35.30 -0.98 -17.66
C ASP A 788 -33.95 -0.37 -17.26
N PHE A 789 -33.33 -0.94 -16.24
CA PHE A 789 -32.10 -0.46 -15.61
C PHE A 789 -31.16 -1.63 -15.34
N SER A 790 -29.86 -1.35 -15.33
CA SER A 790 -28.87 -2.28 -14.77
C SER A 790 -28.58 -1.92 -13.30
N TYR A 791 -28.17 -2.91 -12.49
CA TYR A 791 -27.71 -2.68 -11.11
C TYR A 791 -26.54 -3.61 -10.80
N ASN A 792 -25.65 -3.19 -9.89
CA ASN A 792 -24.49 -3.97 -9.47
C ASN A 792 -24.25 -3.83 -7.95
N ASN A 793 -23.02 -4.09 -7.49
CA ASN A 793 -22.66 -3.95 -6.08
C ASN A 793 -22.51 -2.48 -5.61
N ASP A 794 -22.41 -1.54 -6.54
CA ASP A 794 -22.28 -0.10 -6.28
C ASP A 794 -23.65 0.59 -6.21
N THR A 795 -24.72 -0.09 -6.69
CA THR A 795 -26.11 0.38 -6.55
C THR A 795 -26.58 0.35 -5.09
N THR A 796 -27.02 1.50 -4.58
CA THR A 796 -27.56 1.65 -3.23
C THR A 796 -29.07 1.42 -3.21
N PHE A 797 -29.54 0.46 -2.42
CA PHE A 797 -30.96 0.20 -2.21
C PHE A 797 -31.44 0.81 -0.88
N VAL A 798 -32.21 1.88 -0.95
CA VAL A 798 -32.82 2.53 0.22
C VAL A 798 -34.14 1.86 0.54
N VAL A 799 -34.17 1.06 1.61
CA VAL A 799 -35.36 0.29 2.01
C VAL A 799 -36.12 1.03 3.10
N VAL A 800 -37.42 1.20 2.90
CA VAL A 800 -38.36 1.85 3.82
C VAL A 800 -39.45 0.86 4.20
N GLU A 801 -39.47 0.42 5.46
CA GLU A 801 -40.55 -0.41 5.99
C GLU A 801 -41.64 0.46 6.60
N LEU A 802 -42.90 0.17 6.28
CA LEU A 802 -44.05 0.87 6.84
C LEU A 802 -44.60 0.14 8.08
N LYS A 803 -45.24 0.89 8.99
CA LYS A 803 -46.00 0.35 10.13
C LYS A 803 -47.39 -0.11 9.70
N LYS A 804 -48.04 -0.87 10.59
CA LYS A 804 -49.42 -1.36 10.48
C LYS A 804 -50.38 -0.36 9.85
N ASP A 805 -51.11 -0.85 8.84
CA ASP A 805 -52.03 -0.11 7.96
C ASP A 805 -51.35 0.84 6.94
N ASN A 806 -50.01 0.78 6.76
CA ASN A 806 -49.21 1.54 5.79
C ASN A 806 -49.28 3.08 5.93
N THR A 807 -49.61 3.58 7.12
CA THR A 807 -49.83 5.01 7.38
C THR A 807 -48.65 5.75 8.02
N ASP A 808 -47.59 5.03 8.39
CA ASP A 808 -46.42 5.57 9.07
C ASP A 808 -45.17 4.73 8.72
N VAL A 809 -43.98 5.33 8.85
CA VAL A 809 -42.68 4.67 8.59
C VAL A 809 -42.22 3.97 9.88
N ASP A 810 -41.80 2.71 9.77
CA ASP A 810 -41.22 1.91 10.85
C ASP A 810 -39.69 2.03 10.87
N SER A 811 -39.05 1.73 9.75
CA SER A 811 -37.60 1.72 9.61
C SER A 811 -37.15 2.22 8.23
N VAL A 812 -35.93 2.75 8.16
CA VAL A 812 -35.23 3.12 6.93
C VAL A 812 -33.81 2.61 7.05
N TYR A 813 -33.32 1.85 6.07
CA TYR A 813 -31.98 1.27 6.07
C TYR A 813 -31.48 0.99 4.64
N VAL A 814 -30.17 0.78 4.50
CA VAL A 814 -29.55 0.31 3.24
C VAL A 814 -29.72 -1.20 3.14
N GLY A 815 -30.43 -1.67 2.12
CA GLY A 815 -30.70 -3.08 1.84
C GLY A 815 -30.10 -3.53 0.52
N GLY A 816 -30.81 -4.40 -0.19
CA GLY A 816 -30.41 -4.87 -1.51
C GLY A 816 -31.58 -5.30 -2.38
N VAL A 817 -31.28 -5.83 -3.56
CA VAL A 817 -32.33 -6.30 -4.50
C VAL A 817 -33.23 -7.39 -3.91
N SER A 818 -32.78 -8.10 -2.87
CA SER A 818 -33.58 -9.08 -2.13
C SER A 818 -34.80 -8.50 -1.40
N ASP A 819 -34.79 -7.21 -1.09
CA ASP A 819 -35.91 -6.52 -0.44
C ASP A 819 -37.03 -6.15 -1.42
N ILE A 820 -36.85 -6.43 -2.72
CA ILE A 820 -37.83 -6.18 -3.78
C ILE A 820 -38.65 -7.45 -4.04
N GLU A 821 -39.98 -7.33 -3.95
CA GLU A 821 -40.90 -8.39 -4.38
C GLU A 821 -41.40 -8.15 -5.80
N THR A 822 -41.00 -9.03 -6.73
CA THR A 822 -41.42 -8.96 -8.13
C THR A 822 -42.67 -9.82 -8.37
N ASP A 823 -43.85 -9.21 -8.38
CA ASP A 823 -45.09 -9.84 -8.83
C ASP A 823 -46.04 -8.85 -9.53
N ALA A 824 -47.11 -9.39 -10.13
CA ALA A 824 -48.11 -8.60 -10.84
C ALA A 824 -49.04 -7.79 -9.91
N GLU A 825 -48.88 -7.92 -8.59
CA GLU A 825 -49.73 -7.30 -7.58
C GLU A 825 -49.07 -6.05 -6.98
N GLY A 826 -47.76 -5.88 -7.17
CA GLY A 826 -47.01 -4.66 -6.84
C GLY A 826 -46.93 -4.45 -5.33
N ARG A 827 -46.50 -5.49 -4.60
CA ARG A 827 -46.43 -5.49 -3.13
C ARG A 827 -45.39 -4.50 -2.60
N THR A 828 -44.20 -4.44 -3.20
CA THR A 828 -43.18 -3.43 -2.86
C THR A 828 -43.19 -2.28 -3.87
N GLY A 829 -43.17 -1.05 -3.36
CA GLY A 829 -42.92 0.15 -4.16
C GLY A 829 -41.47 0.21 -4.58
N VAL A 830 -41.17 0.51 -5.85
CA VAL A 830 -39.78 0.59 -6.35
C VAL A 830 -39.62 1.81 -7.25
N PHE A 831 -38.65 2.67 -6.94
CA PHE A 831 -38.33 3.87 -7.73
C PHE A 831 -36.83 3.95 -7.96
N VAL A 832 -36.41 4.29 -9.17
CA VAL A 832 -35.01 4.59 -9.48
C VAL A 832 -34.80 6.08 -9.29
N VAL A 833 -33.98 6.44 -8.32
CA VAL A 833 -33.79 7.80 -7.83
C VAL A 833 -32.76 8.54 -8.67
N THR A 834 -31.60 7.92 -8.89
CA THR A 834 -30.51 8.42 -9.75
C THR A 834 -29.91 7.33 -10.64
N VAL A 835 -29.30 7.74 -11.75
CA VAL A 835 -28.63 6.86 -12.74
C VAL A 835 -27.35 7.52 -13.23
N GLU A 836 -26.34 6.71 -13.58
CA GLU A 836 -25.01 7.17 -14.00
C GLU A 836 -25.02 7.98 -15.32
N ASP A 837 -25.80 7.54 -16.33
CA ASP A 837 -25.95 8.22 -17.62
C ASP A 837 -27.40 8.09 -18.12
N ASP A 838 -28.14 9.20 -18.16
CA ASP A 838 -29.56 9.23 -18.57
C ASP A 838 -29.77 9.09 -20.09
N GLY A 839 -28.69 9.12 -20.88
CA GLY A 839 -28.67 8.96 -22.33
C GLY A 839 -28.69 7.50 -22.80
N ASP A 840 -28.47 6.54 -21.90
CA ASP A 840 -28.40 5.12 -22.22
C ASP A 840 -29.78 4.44 -22.35
N ASP A 841 -29.85 3.42 -23.20
CA ASP A 841 -31.05 2.60 -23.41
C ASP A 841 -31.38 1.72 -22.18
N THR A 842 -30.40 1.46 -21.31
CA THR A 842 -30.54 0.68 -20.07
C THR A 842 -29.55 1.22 -19.03
N PRO A 843 -29.84 2.39 -18.45
CA PRO A 843 -28.88 3.11 -17.61
C PRO A 843 -28.61 2.35 -16.30
N MET A 844 -27.41 2.51 -15.74
CA MET A 844 -27.05 1.91 -14.46
C MET A 844 -27.69 2.69 -13.31
N ALA A 845 -28.48 2.01 -12.47
CA ALA A 845 -29.08 2.61 -11.30
C ALA A 845 -28.02 2.84 -10.21
N GLU A 846 -27.96 4.06 -9.71
CA GLU A 846 -27.07 4.43 -8.59
C GLU A 846 -27.82 4.31 -7.26
N VAL A 847 -29.04 4.86 -7.20
CA VAL A 847 -29.88 4.79 -6.00
C VAL A 847 -31.29 4.28 -6.36
N VAL A 848 -31.75 3.27 -5.62
CA VAL A 848 -33.07 2.66 -5.77
C VAL A 848 -33.83 2.74 -4.45
N LEU A 849 -34.98 3.39 -4.45
CA LEU A 849 -35.89 3.44 -3.29
C LEU A 849 -36.85 2.25 -3.33
N VAL A 850 -36.90 1.48 -2.23
CA VAL A 850 -37.77 0.32 -2.04
C VAL A 850 -38.69 0.56 -0.85
N ILE A 851 -40.01 0.54 -1.05
CA ILE A 851 -41.00 0.76 0.01
C ILE A 851 -41.75 -0.56 0.27
N VAL A 852 -41.61 -1.07 1.49
CA VAL A 852 -42.15 -2.36 1.93
C VAL A 852 -43.36 -2.14 2.86
N PRO A 853 -44.56 -2.67 2.53
CA PRO A 853 -45.75 -2.53 3.39
C PRO A 853 -45.69 -3.45 4.62
N ASP A 854 -46.44 -3.14 5.67
CA ASP A 854 -46.62 -4.05 6.82
C ASP A 854 -47.57 -5.20 6.44
N GLU A 855 -47.11 -6.45 6.54
CA GLU A 855 -47.87 -7.65 6.18
C GLU A 855 -48.96 -8.02 7.21
N ASP A 856 -49.94 -7.13 7.40
CA ASP A 856 -51.27 -7.48 7.96
C ASP A 856 -52.36 -7.53 6.86
N THR A 857 -51.98 -7.39 5.58
CA THR A 857 -52.87 -7.69 4.45
C THR A 857 -53.00 -9.20 4.25
N VAL A 858 -54.09 -9.72 4.81
CA VAL A 858 -54.71 -11.02 4.53
C VAL A 858 -54.53 -11.44 3.06
N ILE A 859 -53.76 -12.50 2.84
CA ILE A 859 -53.83 -13.32 1.64
C ILE A 859 -55.07 -14.22 1.77
N GLU A 860 -56.12 -13.97 0.99
CA GLU A 860 -57.07 -15.03 0.62
C GLU A 860 -56.49 -15.75 -0.60
N ASP A 861 -55.67 -16.79 -0.39
CA ASP A 861 -55.26 -17.71 -1.46
C ASP A 861 -56.18 -18.92 -1.44
N ASP A 862 -56.95 -19.04 -2.50
CA ASP A 862 -57.97 -20.06 -2.74
C ASP A 862 -57.33 -21.35 -3.29
N ASN A 863 -56.18 -21.78 -2.75
CA ASN A 863 -55.46 -22.98 -3.18
C ASN A 863 -55.40 -24.05 -2.10
N ASN A 864 -56.55 -24.70 -1.95
CA ASN A 864 -56.75 -25.87 -1.12
C ASN A 864 -56.18 -27.12 -1.82
N ASN A 865 -55.08 -27.70 -1.31
CA ASN A 865 -54.85 -29.13 -1.44
C ASN A 865 -54.49 -29.72 -0.08
N GLY A 866 -55.53 -30.16 0.62
CA GLY A 866 -55.51 -30.50 2.04
C GLY A 866 -54.62 -31.70 2.38
N ASP A 867 -53.92 -31.58 3.50
CA ASP A 867 -54.56 -32.07 4.72
C ASP A 867 -53.86 -31.54 5.97
N TYR A 868 -52.58 -31.14 5.96
CA TYR A 868 -51.92 -30.57 7.15
C TYR A 868 -51.00 -29.40 6.80
N LYS A 869 -50.95 -28.36 7.65
CA LYS A 869 -50.07 -27.18 7.54
C LYS A 869 -49.33 -26.91 8.85
N VAL A 870 -48.11 -26.40 8.78
CA VAL A 870 -47.34 -25.93 9.95
C VAL A 870 -47.60 -24.45 10.12
N VAL A 871 -48.06 -24.04 11.31
CA VAL A 871 -48.46 -22.66 11.62
C VAL A 871 -47.85 -22.22 12.93
N SER A 872 -47.68 -20.91 13.09
CA SER A 872 -47.13 -20.36 14.31
C SER A 872 -48.17 -20.30 15.44
N LEU A 873 -47.72 -20.39 16.69
CA LEU A 873 -48.59 -20.28 17.86
C LEU A 873 -48.98 -18.83 18.12
N SER A 874 -50.27 -18.51 17.89
CA SER A 874 -50.93 -17.26 18.34
C SER A 874 -50.15 -15.98 18.06
N GLY A 875 -49.78 -15.73 16.81
CA GLY A 875 -49.15 -14.49 16.38
C GLY A 875 -47.69 -14.32 16.83
N LYS A 876 -47.02 -15.40 17.25
CA LYS A 876 -45.58 -15.40 17.52
C LYS A 876 -44.82 -15.91 16.30
N LYS A 877 -43.59 -15.44 16.08
CA LYS A 877 -42.72 -16.01 15.04
C LYS A 877 -42.29 -17.44 15.43
N ILE A 878 -42.16 -18.32 14.44
CA ILE A 878 -41.55 -19.64 14.63
C ILE A 878 -40.04 -19.41 14.85
N GLU A 879 -39.49 -20.01 15.90
CA GLU A 879 -38.11 -19.76 16.32
C GLU A 879 -37.32 -21.07 16.36
N LEU A 880 -36.13 -21.09 15.77
CA LEU A 880 -35.15 -22.16 15.92
C LEU A 880 -33.91 -21.57 16.60
N THR A 881 -33.54 -22.12 17.76
CA THR A 881 -32.37 -21.67 18.52
C THR A 881 -31.36 -22.80 18.68
N VAL A 882 -30.07 -22.51 18.59
CA VAL A 882 -28.99 -23.48 18.84
C VAL A 882 -28.27 -23.07 20.12
N ASP A 883 -28.06 -24.01 21.03
CA ASP A 883 -27.26 -23.75 22.22
C ASP A 883 -25.76 -24.04 22.00
N LYS A 884 -24.94 -23.62 22.96
CA LYS A 884 -23.48 -23.74 22.92
C LYS A 884 -22.94 -25.17 22.84
N ASN A 885 -23.78 -26.19 23.03
CA ASN A 885 -23.41 -27.59 22.91
C ASN A 885 -23.89 -28.20 21.58
N GLY A 886 -24.38 -27.38 20.63
CA GLY A 886 -24.93 -27.86 19.37
C GLY A 886 -26.36 -28.42 19.48
N GLU A 887 -27.08 -28.13 20.57
CA GLU A 887 -28.46 -28.59 20.74
C GLU A 887 -29.44 -27.57 20.12
N PHE A 888 -30.12 -27.97 19.06
CA PHE A 888 -31.17 -27.22 18.36
C PHE A 888 -32.48 -27.31 19.13
N THR A 889 -33.21 -26.20 19.23
CA THR A 889 -34.54 -26.13 19.85
C THR A 889 -35.53 -25.40 18.95
N LEU A 890 -36.57 -26.09 18.48
CA LEU A 890 -37.65 -25.51 17.68
C LEU A 890 -38.84 -25.11 18.57
N LYS A 891 -39.30 -23.86 18.48
CA LYS A 891 -40.33 -23.24 19.34
C LYS A 891 -41.45 -22.58 18.54
N ASN A 892 -42.59 -22.39 19.21
CA ASN A 892 -43.77 -21.70 18.72
C ASN A 892 -44.44 -22.36 17.49
N VAL A 893 -44.25 -23.66 17.28
CA VAL A 893 -44.79 -24.40 16.14
C VAL A 893 -46.05 -25.19 16.52
N LYS A 894 -47.04 -25.18 15.62
CA LYS A 894 -48.23 -26.02 15.68
C LYS A 894 -48.52 -26.67 14.31
N VAL A 895 -48.98 -27.92 14.31
CA VAL A 895 -49.49 -28.58 13.11
C VAL A 895 -51.02 -28.47 13.10
N GLN A 896 -51.59 -27.99 11.99
CA GLN A 896 -53.02 -27.78 11.80
C GLN A 896 -53.56 -28.64 10.65
N LYS A 897 -54.75 -29.23 10.81
CA LYS A 897 -55.43 -30.02 9.77
C LYS A 897 -56.62 -29.23 9.21
N GLY A 898 -56.50 -28.65 8.01
CA GLY A 898 -57.49 -27.68 7.51
C GLY A 898 -57.61 -26.45 8.41
N ASP A 899 -58.80 -25.85 8.53
CA ASP A 899 -59.04 -24.61 9.28
C ASP A 899 -59.48 -24.79 10.75
N GLU A 900 -59.56 -26.04 11.25
CA GLU A 900 -59.94 -26.32 12.64
C GLU A 900 -58.75 -26.72 13.53
N ASN A 901 -58.75 -26.23 14.78
CA ASN A 901 -57.77 -26.54 15.82
C ASN A 901 -58.16 -27.83 16.55
N TYR A 902 -57.63 -29.00 16.16
CA TYR A 902 -57.80 -30.24 16.95
C TYR A 902 -56.66 -30.42 17.97
N GLU A 903 -57.00 -30.73 19.22
CA GLU A 903 -56.04 -30.99 20.31
C GLU A 903 -55.54 -32.44 20.38
N ASN A 904 -56.00 -33.36 19.50
CA ASN A 904 -55.59 -34.77 19.58
C ASN A 904 -55.51 -35.42 18.20
N LEU A 905 -54.30 -35.45 17.62
CA LEU A 905 -54.03 -35.93 16.25
C LEU A 905 -53.77 -37.45 16.14
N GLY A 906 -53.80 -38.21 17.25
CA GLY A 906 -53.40 -39.62 17.28
C GLY A 906 -51.87 -39.81 17.31
N ASP A 907 -51.39 -41.04 17.18
CA ASP A 907 -49.95 -41.37 17.14
C ASP A 907 -49.36 -40.90 15.81
N VAL A 908 -48.89 -39.66 15.79
CA VAL A 908 -48.29 -39.01 14.63
C VAL A 908 -46.83 -38.68 14.97
N THR A 909 -45.90 -39.15 14.13
CA THR A 909 -44.47 -38.92 14.30
C THR A 909 -44.05 -37.70 13.49
N LEU A 910 -43.47 -36.70 14.14
CA LEU A 910 -42.79 -35.59 13.49
C LEU A 910 -41.29 -35.87 13.49
N SER A 911 -40.69 -35.92 12.31
CA SER A 911 -39.24 -36.05 12.08
C SER A 911 -38.72 -34.77 11.44
N ALA A 912 -37.48 -34.38 11.74
CA ALA A 912 -36.82 -33.23 11.15
C ALA A 912 -35.50 -33.66 10.52
N LYS A 913 -35.25 -33.28 9.27
CA LYS A 913 -33.96 -33.46 8.60
C LYS A 913 -33.25 -32.11 8.54
N ILE A 914 -31.97 -32.07 8.91
CA ILE A 914 -31.17 -30.84 8.94
C ILE A 914 -30.05 -30.97 7.89
N GLU A 915 -29.98 -30.02 6.97
CA GLU A 915 -28.98 -29.94 5.92
C GLU A 915 -28.11 -28.68 6.13
N LEU A 916 -26.79 -28.85 6.16
CA LEU A 916 -25.82 -27.78 6.39
C LEU A 916 -25.09 -27.45 5.08
N TYR A 917 -24.93 -26.15 4.81
CA TYR A 917 -24.23 -25.64 3.63
C TYR A 917 -23.12 -24.68 4.04
N ASN A 918 -21.88 -25.00 3.68
CA ASN A 918 -20.70 -24.21 3.98
C ASN A 918 -20.29 -23.43 2.71
N LYS A 919 -20.30 -22.09 2.76
CA LYS A 919 -19.95 -21.17 1.66
C LYS A 919 -20.73 -21.34 0.33
N GLY A 920 -22.00 -20.98 0.34
CA GLY A 920 -22.84 -20.97 -0.88
C GLY A 920 -23.53 -22.31 -1.15
N TRP A 921 -24.46 -22.34 -2.11
CA TRP A 921 -25.40 -23.47 -2.30
C TRP A 921 -24.79 -24.70 -3.00
N ASP A 922 -23.48 -24.74 -3.26
CA ASP A 922 -22.89 -25.64 -4.27
C ASP A 922 -22.06 -26.83 -3.73
N GLU A 923 -21.76 -26.95 -2.43
CA GLU A 923 -21.18 -28.19 -1.86
C GLU A 923 -21.94 -28.71 -0.61
N LEU A 924 -22.29 -30.01 -0.64
CA LEU A 924 -23.17 -30.70 0.31
C LEU A 924 -22.37 -31.68 1.19
N GLU A 925 -22.37 -31.50 2.50
CA GLU A 925 -22.16 -32.60 3.45
C GLU A 925 -23.48 -32.85 4.20
N THR A 926 -24.22 -33.88 3.78
CA THR A 926 -25.57 -34.18 4.30
C THR A 926 -25.47 -35.12 5.50
N VAL A 927 -25.96 -34.69 6.68
CA VAL A 927 -26.14 -35.56 7.84
C VAL A 927 -27.65 -35.80 8.04
N GLU A 928 -28.10 -37.05 7.88
CA GLU A 928 -29.49 -37.45 8.17
C GLU A 928 -29.57 -38.10 9.56
N GLU A 929 -30.36 -37.53 10.47
CA GLU A 929 -30.77 -38.21 11.70
C GLU A 929 -32.30 -38.25 11.83
N ASP A 930 -32.84 -39.44 12.08
CA ASP A 930 -34.27 -39.69 12.30
C ASP A 930 -34.57 -39.80 13.80
N PHE A 931 -35.56 -39.05 14.30
CA PHE A 931 -36.05 -39.19 15.68
C PHE A 931 -37.57 -39.32 15.75
N THR A 932 -38.04 -40.04 16.78
CA THR A 932 -39.45 -40.32 17.04
C THR A 932 -39.85 -39.70 18.39
N ALA A 933 -40.69 -38.67 18.38
CA ALA A 933 -41.30 -38.13 19.60
C ALA A 933 -42.75 -38.64 19.74
N GLU A 934 -43.04 -39.45 20.75
CA GLU A 934 -44.40 -39.94 21.05
C GLU A 934 -45.11 -39.04 22.09
N LYS A 935 -45.85 -38.02 21.62
CA LYS A 935 -47.16 -37.53 22.15
C LYS A 935 -47.54 -36.16 21.55
N SER A 936 -48.80 -36.06 21.08
CA SER A 936 -49.58 -34.85 20.73
C SER A 936 -48.80 -33.52 20.68
N VAL A 937 -48.40 -33.09 19.49
CA VAL A 937 -47.47 -31.98 19.28
C VAL A 937 -48.15 -30.61 19.49
N VAL A 938 -47.92 -30.03 20.66
CA VAL A 938 -47.89 -28.57 20.88
C VAL A 938 -46.56 -28.29 21.58
N ALA A 939 -45.59 -27.70 20.86
CA ALA A 939 -44.35 -27.26 21.46
C ALA A 939 -44.58 -25.89 22.11
N ASP A 940 -44.77 -25.88 23.43
CA ASP A 940 -44.82 -24.64 24.20
C ASP A 940 -43.41 -24.03 24.37
N SER A 941 -43.27 -23.04 25.25
CA SER A 941 -42.04 -22.28 25.48
C SER A 941 -40.78 -23.12 25.77
N ASN A 942 -40.92 -24.40 26.10
CA ASN A 942 -39.79 -25.31 26.34
C ASN A 942 -39.18 -25.92 25.06
N GLY A 943 -39.90 -25.87 23.93
CA GLY A 943 -39.41 -26.31 22.61
C GLY A 943 -39.15 -27.81 22.43
N ILE A 944 -38.89 -28.25 21.20
CA ILE A 944 -38.44 -29.61 20.87
C ILE A 944 -36.93 -29.56 20.64
N LYS A 945 -36.16 -30.40 21.33
CA LYS A 945 -34.69 -30.40 21.34
C LYS A 945 -34.07 -31.51 20.50
N PHE A 946 -32.97 -31.20 19.81
CA PHE A 946 -32.20 -32.11 18.96
C PHE A 946 -30.70 -31.83 19.12
N SER A 947 -29.80 -32.82 19.11
CA SER A 947 -28.35 -32.60 19.28
C SER A 947 -27.57 -32.94 18.00
N SER A 948 -26.61 -32.10 17.60
CA SER A 948 -25.62 -32.41 16.56
C SER A 948 -24.25 -31.89 16.96
N ASP A 949 -23.19 -32.67 16.68
CA ASP A 949 -21.81 -32.38 17.11
C ASP A 949 -21.01 -31.49 16.13
N LEU A 950 -21.63 -30.90 15.10
CA LEU A 950 -20.90 -30.18 14.03
C LEU A 950 -21.57 -28.85 13.65
N LEU A 951 -21.04 -27.73 14.13
CA LEU A 951 -21.26 -26.38 13.57
C LEU A 951 -20.07 -25.44 13.81
N SER A 952 -19.73 -24.62 12.81
CA SER A 952 -18.86 -23.43 12.93
C SER A 952 -19.58 -22.17 12.44
N SER A 953 -19.11 -20.98 12.84
CA SER A 953 -19.72 -19.68 12.50
C SER A 953 -19.75 -19.42 10.99
N GLY A 954 -20.93 -19.18 10.40
CA GLY A 954 -21.11 -18.75 9.00
C GLY A 954 -21.87 -19.72 8.08
N ASP A 955 -22.36 -20.85 8.59
CA ASP A 955 -23.05 -21.88 7.79
C ASP A 955 -24.56 -21.58 7.58
N LYS A 956 -25.12 -21.94 6.41
CA LYS A 956 -26.59 -21.91 6.15
C LYS A 956 -27.23 -23.24 6.53
N ILE A 957 -28.43 -23.20 7.13
CA ILE A 957 -29.11 -24.39 7.65
C ILE A 957 -30.50 -24.51 7.02
N ARG A 958 -30.79 -25.64 6.37
CA ARG A 958 -32.16 -25.99 5.93
C ARG A 958 -32.71 -27.08 6.85
N VAL A 959 -33.91 -26.86 7.39
CA VAL A 959 -34.62 -27.85 8.21
C VAL A 959 -35.90 -28.29 7.50
N THR A 960 -35.95 -29.54 7.10
CA THR A 960 -37.12 -30.16 6.48
C THR A 960 -37.95 -30.90 7.52
N LEU A 961 -39.23 -30.52 7.67
CA LEU A 961 -40.14 -31.18 8.60
C LEU A 961 -41.00 -32.23 7.89
N THR A 962 -41.02 -33.43 8.45
CA THR A 962 -41.73 -34.59 7.90
C THR A 962 -42.71 -35.15 8.92
N LEU A 963 -43.99 -35.28 8.54
CA LEU A 963 -45.01 -35.91 9.38
C LEU A 963 -45.36 -37.28 8.82
N SER A 964 -45.12 -38.34 9.60
CA SER A 964 -45.46 -39.72 9.22
C SER A 964 -45.02 -40.06 7.77
N ASN A 965 -43.77 -39.73 7.44
CA ASN A 965 -43.11 -39.95 6.13
C ASN A 965 -43.62 -39.08 4.96
N LYS A 966 -44.25 -37.93 5.24
CA LYS A 966 -44.62 -36.95 4.22
C LYS A 966 -44.05 -35.57 4.58
N THR A 967 -43.23 -35.00 3.70
CA THR A 967 -42.67 -33.66 3.86
C THR A 967 -43.80 -32.64 3.86
N ILE A 968 -43.83 -31.79 4.89
CA ILE A 968 -44.90 -30.80 5.09
C ILE A 968 -44.42 -29.38 4.77
N GLY A 969 -43.10 -29.16 4.73
CA GLY A 969 -42.47 -27.88 4.40
C GLY A 969 -41.00 -27.85 4.80
N ASP A 970 -40.25 -26.99 4.13
CA ASP A 970 -38.86 -26.67 4.42
C ASP A 970 -38.79 -25.31 5.10
N ILE A 971 -37.97 -25.19 6.15
CA ILE A 971 -37.70 -23.92 6.81
C ILE A 971 -36.21 -23.65 6.70
N GLU A 972 -35.86 -22.55 6.06
CA GLU A 972 -34.48 -22.14 5.83
C GLU A 972 -34.07 -21.09 6.86
N PHE A 973 -32.89 -21.29 7.45
CA PHE A 973 -32.30 -20.38 8.41
C PHE A 973 -30.91 -19.96 7.94
N PHE A 974 -30.63 -18.67 8.05
CA PHE A 974 -29.29 -18.11 7.88
C PHE A 974 -28.73 -17.80 9.26
N THR A 975 -27.53 -18.27 9.59
CA THR A 975 -26.87 -17.88 10.85
C THR A 975 -26.27 -16.47 10.73
N GLY A 976 -27.14 -15.46 10.69
CA GLY A 976 -26.76 -14.04 10.71
C GLY A 976 -26.91 -13.46 12.12
N SER A 977 -25.77 -13.11 12.74
CA SER A 977 -25.60 -12.53 14.09
C SER A 977 -25.79 -13.47 15.29
N MET A 978 -24.78 -14.32 15.56
CA MET A 978 -24.59 -14.85 16.91
C MET A 978 -23.86 -13.78 17.75
N THR A 979 -24.62 -12.95 18.47
CA THR A 979 -24.03 -12.21 19.59
C THR A 979 -23.72 -13.22 20.68
N VAL A 980 -22.46 -13.61 20.84
CA VAL A 980 -21.99 -14.23 22.09
C VAL A 980 -22.07 -13.15 23.15
N PRO A 981 -22.95 -13.24 24.17
CA PRO A 981 -22.87 -12.31 25.28
C PRO A 981 -21.60 -12.66 26.06
N GLU A 982 -20.66 -11.73 26.14
CA GLU A 982 -19.54 -11.86 27.07
C GLU A 982 -20.07 -11.99 28.51
N ALA A 983 -19.76 -13.14 29.14
CA ALA A 983 -19.25 -13.26 30.51
C ALA A 983 -18.62 -14.64 30.72
#